data_AF-A0A6J2V9A4-F1
#
_entry.id   AF-A0A6J2V9A4-F1
#
_cell.length_a   1.000
_cell.length_b   1.000
_cell.length_c   1.000
_cell.angle_alpha   90.00
_cell.angle_beta   90.00
_cell.angle_gamma   90.00
#
_symmetry.space_group_name_H-M   'P 1'
#
loop_
_entity.id
_entity.type
_entity.pdbx_description
1 polymer ?
#
loop_
_entity_poly.entity_id
_entity_poly.type
_entity_poly.pdbx_seq_one_letter_code
_entity_poly.pdbx_strand_id
1 'polypeptide(L)'
;MKRQALAEFESYRQRVEDMQLCTEAQHTQRVVSMSREVEEMRRSFEEKLRAFGQVQAQFEQEKRQALEELRASHRQEIQELLRSHQSQNANYSKDQEKLIQLHKAEVESLTERVEELKQDKKRLVEEYEAKLNKAQTFYERELEAMKRTQQLTAENLLAWKKTEAELRKEFQAQEAALQKTLGKLRTELQRVQEEARESREKSQKLQVSLSVAENNIKDLHKQLDEVTQDAEILAIRQKEAECELEATRDRVQQQATEILLKASQIGSLQATQMTHEAAIRDLESEKSRLKDKVMRLEEERGALQNKSQAVDERQKQQILSMEKVRASSSQKITKQLYEKELMNLRAKYEEDTAHFKEAQNRAIEELSKKHRAILENTQSTAEKEKKRLLTEMEQQYERERASLEEQKNNLHEQLESLREELTAKLSTANNEMNHLQELVKEGEKGLGVAEGHISSLKEAQEKLLEELDATRARLRETSNLLTALQGEMETQKKQHEAKLISTKEEEKLKMDKMALELELKWTETLRQECKKLREELREEHEQEKQTALTQLAQSKDQELNTAKESWQRKVEDLLEQISLLKQSLEMQLSQSQHSLQRLQAQFSQEREHLTQQQQELELEHQRREHRLQEAHCCALQDLQATRQHDLKELEDRLRQQHLLELQSVREAHRLNIETLKQQSEQELQTLRFELEDEGKAMLASLRSELNHLHASAIEHLRQNHQQETAAAKEELENALEQSRIQERELLGRVSELQDEVNRRKKHIADLDHEIHTLNENIGTLTKELELKGKEVLKIRSEANQQIRLEATEEKFRNRESRPEDLQMIAELKEMVTEREALVKKLVDDKKFYQLELVNRETNFNKVFNANPNVGVINPLIKQKRKNDKSASRFSSSPNLRANLEASGTGNGSQSQPTRLEPIPNSPVHQLELNTSKPLPPTSPPAEPKKFTSPHETEGSPTASPDPQRQEWFAQYFSF
;
A
#
# COMPACT_ATOMS: atom_id res chain seq x y z
N MET A 1 179.79 41.58 -140.89
CA MET A 1 179.14 42.88 -141.26
C MET A 1 177.63 42.73 -141.45
N LYS A 2 177.03 42.88 -142.65
CA LYS A 2 175.58 43.17 -142.81
C LYS A 2 174.57 42.13 -142.26
N ARG A 3 175.01 40.92 -141.87
CA ARG A 3 174.16 39.88 -141.23
C ARG A 3 174.18 39.87 -139.69
N GLN A 4 175.05 40.64 -139.03
CA GLN A 4 175.27 40.53 -137.59
C GLN A 4 174.42 41.52 -136.77
N ALA A 5 174.39 42.79 -137.18
CA ALA A 5 173.66 43.86 -136.48
C ALA A 5 172.12 43.72 -136.48
N LEU A 6 171.53 42.91 -137.36
CA LEU A 6 170.07 42.70 -137.40
C LEU A 6 169.60 41.75 -136.30
N ALA A 7 170.33 40.65 -136.05
CA ALA A 7 169.99 39.68 -135.01
C ALA A 7 170.06 40.28 -133.58
N GLU A 8 170.99 41.21 -133.36
CA GLU A 8 171.14 41.91 -132.08
C GLU A 8 169.96 42.85 -131.78
N PHE A 9 169.31 43.43 -132.81
CA PHE A 9 168.17 44.32 -132.65
C PHE A 9 166.87 43.55 -132.34
N GLU A 10 166.61 42.44 -133.04
CA GLU A 10 165.45 41.58 -132.78
C GLU A 10 165.52 40.97 -131.36
N SER A 11 166.72 40.57 -130.93
CA SER A 11 167.00 40.13 -129.55
C SER A 11 166.68 41.19 -128.48
N TYR A 12 166.75 42.49 -128.81
CA TYR A 12 166.43 43.56 -127.87
C TYR A 12 164.91 43.79 -127.77
N ARG A 13 164.20 43.82 -128.90
CA ARG A 13 162.75 44.11 -128.94
C ARG A 13 161.95 43.12 -128.09
N GLN A 14 162.22 41.83 -128.24
CA GLN A 14 161.44 40.77 -127.58
C GLN A 14 161.56 40.82 -126.05
N ARG A 15 162.74 41.21 -125.52
CA ARG A 15 162.95 41.39 -124.07
C ARG A 15 162.15 42.55 -123.45
N VAL A 16 161.70 43.51 -124.25
CA VAL A 16 160.84 44.60 -123.78
C VAL A 16 159.38 44.14 -123.69
N GLU A 17 158.92 43.36 -124.66
CA GLU A 17 157.56 42.80 -124.71
C GLU A 17 157.31 41.83 -123.53
N ASP A 18 158.25 40.92 -123.26
CA ASP A 18 158.19 40.00 -122.11
C ASP A 18 158.13 40.74 -120.75
N MET A 19 158.84 41.87 -120.64
CA MET A 19 158.88 42.67 -119.41
C MET A 19 157.55 43.38 -119.13
N GLN A 20 156.85 43.86 -120.16
CA GLN A 20 155.54 44.52 -119.98
C GLN A 20 154.48 43.52 -119.51
N LEU A 21 154.37 42.36 -120.17
CA LEU A 21 153.42 41.29 -119.80
C LEU A 21 153.53 40.86 -118.34
N CYS A 22 154.75 40.78 -117.80
CA CYS A 22 154.99 40.43 -116.40
C CYS A 22 154.41 41.48 -115.42
N THR A 23 154.39 42.76 -115.79
CA THR A 23 153.84 43.83 -114.92
C THR A 23 152.30 43.88 -114.91
N GLU A 24 151.64 43.61 -116.04
CA GLU A 24 150.17 43.58 -116.11
C GLU A 24 149.56 42.39 -115.35
N ALA A 25 150.22 41.22 -115.41
CA ALA A 25 149.83 40.03 -114.64
C ALA A 25 149.84 40.29 -113.12
N GLN A 26 150.85 41.01 -112.61
CA GLN A 26 150.92 41.37 -111.19
C GLN A 26 149.83 42.35 -110.77
N HIS A 27 149.40 43.25 -111.66
CA HIS A 27 148.34 44.22 -111.33
C HIS A 27 146.95 43.56 -111.30
N THR A 28 146.66 42.65 -112.23
CA THR A 28 145.39 41.91 -112.25
C THR A 28 145.23 40.99 -111.03
N GLN A 29 146.30 40.31 -110.60
CA GLN A 29 146.26 39.41 -109.44
C GLN A 29 145.88 40.12 -108.13
N ARG A 30 146.31 41.37 -107.91
CA ARG A 30 145.96 42.15 -106.71
C ARG A 30 144.47 42.50 -106.63
N VAL A 31 143.88 42.89 -107.77
CA VAL A 31 142.45 43.26 -107.84
C VAL A 31 141.57 42.06 -107.46
N VAL A 32 141.90 40.86 -107.98
CA VAL A 32 141.17 39.62 -107.66
C VAL A 32 141.23 39.27 -106.17
N SER A 33 142.37 39.49 -105.49
CA SER A 33 142.46 39.29 -104.02
C SER A 33 141.50 40.20 -103.26
N MET A 34 141.57 41.51 -103.51
CA MET A 34 140.71 42.49 -102.84
C MET A 34 139.22 42.23 -103.10
N SER A 35 138.84 41.89 -104.33
CA SER A 35 137.44 41.54 -104.66
C SER A 35 136.94 40.32 -103.88
N ARG A 36 137.82 39.36 -103.57
CA ARG A 36 137.46 38.17 -102.80
C ARG A 36 137.26 38.49 -101.32
N GLU A 37 138.16 39.26 -100.72
CA GLU A 37 138.12 39.65 -99.30
C GLU A 37 136.85 40.43 -98.95
N VAL A 38 136.40 41.33 -99.84
CA VAL A 38 135.14 42.08 -99.69
C VAL A 38 133.91 41.16 -99.70
N GLU A 39 133.85 40.19 -100.61
CA GLU A 39 132.69 39.30 -100.74
C GLU A 39 132.62 38.28 -99.58
N GLU A 40 133.76 37.87 -99.03
CA GLU A 40 133.84 37.05 -97.81
C GLU A 40 133.38 37.83 -96.56
N MET A 41 133.77 39.12 -96.41
CA MET A 41 133.24 39.98 -95.35
C MET A 41 131.72 40.22 -95.47
N ARG A 42 131.22 40.44 -96.69
CA ARG A 42 129.78 40.60 -96.96
C ARG A 42 129.00 39.36 -96.52
N ARG A 43 129.45 38.16 -96.91
CA ARG A 43 128.81 36.89 -96.53
C ARG A 43 128.76 36.70 -95.00
N SER A 44 129.84 37.07 -94.29
CA SER A 44 129.89 37.05 -92.82
C SER A 44 128.83 37.96 -92.17
N PHE A 45 128.53 39.12 -92.76
CA PHE A 45 127.47 40.02 -92.28
C PHE A 45 126.07 39.48 -92.56
N GLU A 46 125.82 38.93 -93.74
CA GLU A 46 124.54 38.30 -94.09
C GLU A 46 124.21 37.09 -93.19
N GLU A 47 125.22 36.30 -92.80
CA GLU A 47 125.07 35.19 -91.85
C GLU A 47 124.77 35.66 -90.42
N LYS A 48 125.46 36.71 -89.92
CA LYS A 48 125.20 37.29 -88.59
C LYS A 48 123.79 37.88 -88.47
N LEU A 49 123.29 38.56 -89.51
CA LEU A 49 121.91 39.04 -89.56
C LEU A 49 120.90 37.90 -89.52
N ARG A 50 121.17 36.80 -90.26
CA ARG A 50 120.31 35.61 -90.26
C ARG A 50 120.27 34.92 -88.90
N ALA A 51 121.41 34.82 -88.21
CA ALA A 51 121.49 34.27 -86.86
C ALA A 51 120.75 35.15 -85.82
N PHE A 52 120.89 36.48 -85.88
CA PHE A 52 120.16 37.39 -85.00
C PHE A 52 118.63 37.26 -85.17
N GLY A 53 118.15 37.18 -86.41
CA GLY A 53 116.72 36.98 -86.69
C GLY A 53 116.16 35.66 -86.14
N GLN A 54 116.97 34.59 -86.12
CA GLN A 54 116.58 33.31 -85.51
C GLN A 54 116.46 33.42 -83.98
N VAL A 55 117.41 34.07 -83.31
CA VAL A 55 117.38 34.27 -81.85
C VAL A 55 116.20 35.16 -81.43
N GLN A 56 115.91 36.22 -82.20
CA GLN A 56 114.73 37.07 -81.93
C GLN A 56 113.42 36.28 -82.04
N ALA A 57 113.28 35.42 -83.06
CA ALA A 57 112.09 34.58 -83.23
C ALA A 57 111.92 33.56 -82.10
N GLN A 58 113.01 32.97 -81.59
CA GLN A 58 112.99 32.06 -80.45
C GLN A 58 112.51 32.76 -79.17
N PHE A 59 113.07 33.91 -78.83
CA PHE A 59 112.66 34.67 -77.63
C PHE A 59 111.18 35.12 -77.71
N GLU A 60 110.70 35.48 -78.91
CA GLU A 60 109.30 35.77 -79.15
C GLU A 60 108.37 34.54 -79.02
N GLN A 61 108.86 33.33 -79.28
CA GLN A 61 108.12 32.09 -79.08
C GLN A 61 108.04 31.73 -77.58
N GLU A 62 109.17 31.74 -76.88
CA GLU A 62 109.26 31.48 -75.43
C GLU A 62 108.34 32.43 -74.63
N LYS A 63 108.35 33.72 -74.98
CA LYS A 63 107.47 34.72 -74.37
C LYS A 63 105.98 34.43 -74.58
N ARG A 64 105.58 33.85 -75.72
CA ARG A 64 104.19 33.45 -75.97
C ARG A 64 103.82 32.23 -75.12
N GLN A 65 104.69 31.22 -75.06
CA GLN A 65 104.48 30.00 -74.27
C GLN A 65 104.30 30.30 -72.77
N ALA A 66 105.20 31.07 -72.16
CA ALA A 66 105.10 31.43 -70.74
C ALA A 66 103.81 32.21 -70.39
N LEU A 67 103.30 33.03 -71.33
CA LEU A 67 102.01 33.73 -71.16
C LEU A 67 100.81 32.80 -71.31
N GLU A 68 100.89 31.72 -72.07
CA GLU A 68 99.83 30.72 -72.20
C GLU A 68 99.80 29.75 -71.01
N GLU A 69 100.97 29.37 -70.49
CA GLU A 69 101.12 28.58 -69.25
C GLU A 69 100.56 29.31 -68.03
N LEU A 70 100.92 30.59 -67.83
CA LEU A 70 100.38 31.40 -66.72
C LEU A 70 98.85 31.56 -66.84
N ARG A 71 98.33 31.70 -68.07
CA ARG A 71 96.88 31.69 -68.34
C ARG A 71 96.24 30.32 -68.11
N ALA A 72 96.98 29.21 -68.24
CA ALA A 72 96.48 27.87 -67.93
C ALA A 72 96.36 27.67 -66.40
N SER A 73 97.40 27.98 -65.62
CA SER A 73 97.39 27.89 -64.15
C SER A 73 96.21 28.65 -63.53
N HIS A 74 96.08 29.93 -63.87
CA HIS A 74 95.00 30.77 -63.33
C HIS A 74 93.59 30.26 -63.72
N ARG A 75 93.44 29.59 -64.87
CA ARG A 75 92.16 28.93 -65.24
C ARG A 75 91.90 27.65 -64.44
N GLN A 76 92.93 26.93 -64.00
CA GLN A 76 92.79 25.78 -63.10
C GLN A 76 92.44 26.22 -61.69
N GLU A 77 93.14 27.20 -61.13
CA GLU A 77 92.89 27.78 -59.80
C GLU A 77 91.43 28.27 -59.64
N ILE A 78 90.90 28.99 -60.65
CA ILE A 78 89.48 29.41 -60.66
C ILE A 78 88.53 28.20 -60.67
N GLN A 79 88.83 27.15 -61.44
CA GLN A 79 87.99 25.95 -61.47
C GLN A 79 88.02 25.16 -60.14
N GLU A 80 89.15 25.13 -59.45
CA GLU A 80 89.29 24.47 -58.15
C GLU A 80 88.58 25.23 -57.04
N LEU A 81 88.67 26.57 -57.02
CA LEU A 81 87.90 27.41 -56.12
C LEU A 81 86.39 27.25 -56.32
N LEU A 82 85.93 27.22 -57.58
CA LEU A 82 84.51 26.99 -57.91
C LEU A 82 84.04 25.59 -57.48
N ARG A 83 84.83 24.53 -57.73
CA ARG A 83 84.52 23.17 -57.26
C ARG A 83 84.49 23.09 -55.73
N SER A 84 85.44 23.74 -55.04
CA SER A 84 85.50 23.78 -53.58
C SER A 84 84.23 24.43 -53.01
N HIS A 85 83.87 25.63 -53.49
CA HIS A 85 82.65 26.32 -53.09
C HIS A 85 81.37 25.51 -53.38
N GLN A 86 81.27 24.89 -54.56
CA GLN A 86 80.14 24.00 -54.89
C GLN A 86 80.06 22.79 -53.95
N SER A 87 81.18 22.18 -53.59
CA SER A 87 81.21 21.03 -52.68
C SER A 87 80.85 21.40 -51.24
N GLN A 88 81.32 22.56 -50.76
CA GLN A 88 80.99 23.08 -49.42
C GLN A 88 79.50 23.42 -49.32
N ASN A 89 78.94 24.10 -50.32
CA ASN A 89 77.51 24.44 -50.35
C ASN A 89 76.63 23.19 -50.45
N ALA A 90 77.04 22.18 -51.24
CA ALA A 90 76.34 20.90 -51.33
C ALA A 90 76.40 20.08 -50.02
N ASN A 91 77.47 20.20 -49.24
CA ASN A 91 77.56 19.57 -47.92
C ASN A 91 76.70 20.32 -46.88
N TYR A 92 76.73 21.66 -46.88
CA TYR A 92 75.87 22.47 -46.03
C TYR A 92 74.38 22.19 -46.25
N SER A 93 73.93 22.10 -47.51
CA SER A 93 72.56 21.69 -47.86
C SER A 93 72.20 20.32 -47.27
N LYS A 94 73.07 19.32 -47.43
CA LYS A 94 72.85 17.96 -46.89
C LYS A 94 72.79 17.92 -45.37
N ASP A 95 73.61 18.70 -44.67
CA ASP A 95 73.61 18.73 -43.21
C ASP A 95 72.41 19.53 -42.66
N GLN A 96 71.97 20.58 -43.37
CA GLN A 96 70.70 21.25 -43.12
C GLN A 96 69.49 20.33 -43.35
N GLU A 97 69.50 19.54 -44.44
CA GLU A 97 68.47 18.53 -44.75
C GLU A 97 68.41 17.44 -43.67
N LYS A 98 69.55 16.91 -43.21
CA LYS A 98 69.61 15.95 -42.08
C LYS A 98 69.03 16.55 -40.80
N LEU A 99 69.37 17.80 -40.47
CA LEU A 99 68.85 18.45 -39.27
C LEU A 99 67.32 18.64 -39.34
N ILE A 100 66.80 19.02 -40.51
CA ILE A 100 65.36 19.09 -40.76
C ILE A 100 64.70 17.70 -40.64
N GLN A 101 65.33 16.64 -41.15
CA GLN A 101 64.82 15.27 -41.03
C GLN A 101 64.83 14.77 -39.58
N LEU A 102 65.86 15.09 -38.78
CA LEU A 102 65.93 14.73 -37.37
C LEU A 102 64.87 15.46 -36.53
N HIS A 103 64.75 16.79 -36.67
CA HIS A 103 63.68 17.55 -36.01
C HIS A 103 62.29 17.08 -36.44
N LYS A 104 62.11 16.71 -37.72
CA LYS A 104 60.85 16.15 -38.21
C LYS A 104 60.54 14.82 -37.52
N ALA A 105 61.49 13.88 -37.46
CA ALA A 105 61.29 12.58 -36.81
C ALA A 105 61.03 12.71 -35.29
N GLU A 106 61.68 13.68 -34.63
CA GLU A 106 61.43 14.00 -33.22
C GLU A 106 60.01 14.57 -33.01
N VAL A 107 59.56 15.49 -33.87
CA VAL A 107 58.19 16.03 -33.85
C VAL A 107 57.15 14.94 -34.16
N GLU A 108 57.43 14.04 -35.11
CA GLU A 108 56.55 12.91 -35.43
C GLU A 108 56.43 11.96 -34.23
N SER A 109 57.56 11.56 -33.60
CA SER A 109 57.56 10.69 -32.41
C SER A 109 56.89 11.35 -31.19
N LEU A 110 57.10 12.64 -30.96
CA LEU A 110 56.39 13.39 -29.91
C LEU A 110 54.89 13.49 -30.18
N THR A 111 54.48 13.60 -31.46
CA THR A 111 53.08 13.62 -31.86
C THR A 111 52.42 12.26 -31.62
N GLU A 112 53.06 11.17 -32.04
CA GLU A 112 52.60 9.80 -31.75
C GLU A 112 52.44 9.58 -30.24
N ARG A 113 53.43 9.98 -29.43
CA ARG A 113 53.38 9.86 -27.97
C ARG A 113 52.25 10.69 -27.34
N VAL A 114 51.91 11.84 -27.92
CA VAL A 114 50.75 12.64 -27.50
C VAL A 114 49.42 11.97 -27.88
N GLU A 115 49.31 11.33 -29.04
CA GLU A 115 48.11 10.57 -29.43
C GLU A 115 47.93 9.29 -28.60
N GLU A 116 49.00 8.59 -28.24
CA GLU A 116 48.96 7.48 -27.26
C GLU A 116 48.39 7.95 -25.92
N LEU A 117 48.94 9.04 -25.36
CA LEU A 117 48.49 9.60 -24.08
C LEU A 117 47.05 10.13 -24.13
N LYS A 118 46.58 10.64 -25.28
CA LYS A 118 45.16 10.98 -25.51
C LYS A 118 44.28 9.73 -25.52
N GLN A 119 44.70 8.65 -26.17
CA GLN A 119 43.95 7.38 -26.18
C GLN A 119 43.89 6.75 -24.79
N ASP A 120 45.00 6.69 -24.05
CA ASP A 120 45.02 6.15 -22.69
C ASP A 120 44.19 7.01 -21.73
N LYS A 121 44.27 8.35 -21.83
CA LYS A 121 43.37 9.24 -21.08
C LYS A 121 41.90 8.95 -21.40
N LYS A 122 41.56 8.74 -22.68
CA LYS A 122 40.18 8.42 -23.10
C LYS A 122 39.71 7.08 -22.50
N ARG A 123 40.50 6.01 -22.65
CA ARG A 123 40.21 4.68 -22.07
C ARG A 123 40.01 4.76 -20.55
N LEU A 124 40.86 5.53 -19.86
CA LEU A 124 40.80 5.70 -18.42
C LEU A 124 39.51 6.44 -17.97
N VAL A 125 39.09 7.47 -18.73
CA VAL A 125 37.79 8.15 -18.50
C VAL A 125 36.62 7.19 -18.73
N GLU A 126 36.59 6.49 -19.87
CA GLU A 126 35.54 5.50 -20.19
C GLU A 126 35.46 4.39 -19.13
N GLU A 127 36.61 3.95 -18.59
CA GLU A 127 36.67 3.00 -17.47
C GLU A 127 36.11 3.57 -16.16
N TYR A 128 36.42 4.82 -15.80
CA TYR A 128 35.91 5.44 -14.58
C TYR A 128 34.40 5.76 -14.68
N GLU A 129 33.93 6.22 -15.84
CA GLU A 129 32.50 6.39 -16.12
C GLU A 129 31.76 5.04 -16.05
N ALA A 130 32.32 3.97 -16.64
CA ALA A 130 31.75 2.63 -16.54
C ALA A 130 31.74 2.08 -15.10
N LYS A 131 32.72 2.44 -14.26
CA LYS A 131 32.74 2.10 -12.81
C LYS A 131 31.71 2.92 -12.03
N LEU A 132 31.58 4.21 -12.32
CA LEU A 132 30.61 5.11 -11.70
C LEU A 132 29.16 4.67 -12.02
N ASN A 133 28.85 4.40 -13.28
CA ASN A 133 27.52 3.96 -13.71
C ASN A 133 27.14 2.59 -13.10
N LYS A 134 28.13 1.69 -12.90
CA LYS A 134 27.92 0.42 -12.17
C LYS A 134 27.64 0.64 -10.68
N ALA A 135 28.29 1.61 -10.04
CA ALA A 135 28.02 1.97 -8.65
C ALA A 135 26.64 2.64 -8.48
N GLN A 136 26.28 3.57 -9.38
CA GLN A 136 24.96 4.20 -9.41
C GLN A 136 23.85 3.16 -9.56
N THR A 137 23.92 2.32 -10.60
CA THR A 137 22.91 1.25 -10.82
C THR A 137 22.92 0.14 -9.78
N PHE A 138 23.94 0.06 -8.91
CA PHE A 138 23.90 -0.76 -7.70
C PHE A 138 23.08 -0.07 -6.60
N TYR A 139 23.43 1.17 -6.24
CA TYR A 139 22.72 1.93 -5.20
C TYR A 139 21.26 2.21 -5.55
N GLU A 140 20.93 2.44 -6.82
CA GLU A 140 19.54 2.56 -7.30
C GLU A 140 18.73 1.28 -7.03
N ARG A 141 19.33 0.10 -7.26
CA ARG A 141 18.68 -1.20 -6.99
C ARG A 141 18.53 -1.47 -5.50
N GLU A 142 19.52 -1.12 -4.67
CA GLU A 142 19.37 -1.21 -3.22
C GLU A 142 18.31 -0.24 -2.69
N LEU A 143 18.24 0.99 -3.22
CA LEU A 143 17.20 1.96 -2.89
C LEU A 143 15.81 1.47 -3.30
N GLU A 144 15.67 0.84 -4.47
CA GLU A 144 14.42 0.17 -4.87
C GLU A 144 14.08 -1.03 -3.98
N ALA A 145 15.05 -1.86 -3.60
CA ALA A 145 14.82 -3.00 -2.71
C ALA A 145 14.37 -2.55 -1.32
N MET A 146 14.98 -1.49 -0.78
CA MET A 146 14.55 -0.83 0.45
C MET A 146 13.14 -0.25 0.32
N LYS A 147 12.83 0.45 -0.78
CA LYS A 147 11.46 0.98 -1.04
C LYS A 147 10.42 -0.14 -1.13
N ARG A 148 10.70 -1.24 -1.83
CA ARG A 148 9.81 -2.42 -1.92
C ARG A 148 9.61 -3.07 -0.55
N THR A 149 10.65 -3.15 0.28
CA THR A 149 10.58 -3.69 1.65
C THR A 149 9.78 -2.77 2.58
N GLN A 150 9.95 -1.44 2.45
CA GLN A 150 9.18 -0.44 3.17
C GLN A 150 7.70 -0.44 2.76
N GLN A 151 7.41 -0.61 1.47
CA GLN A 151 6.05 -0.76 0.96
C GLN A 151 5.39 -2.03 1.50
N LEU A 152 6.06 -3.19 1.41
CA LEU A 152 5.51 -4.46 1.90
C LEU A 152 5.30 -4.48 3.41
N THR A 153 6.16 -3.80 4.19
CA THR A 153 5.93 -3.62 5.64
C THR A 153 4.79 -2.66 5.95
N ALA A 154 4.58 -1.61 5.15
CA ALA A 154 3.42 -0.73 5.26
C ALA A 154 2.10 -1.43 4.86
N GLU A 155 2.10 -2.24 3.79
CA GLU A 155 0.96 -3.05 3.36
C GLU A 155 0.60 -4.11 4.41
N ASN A 156 1.59 -4.80 4.98
CA ASN A 156 1.37 -5.70 6.12
C ASN A 156 0.81 -4.97 7.35
N LEU A 157 1.30 -3.77 7.68
CA LEU A 157 0.77 -2.97 8.78
C LEU A 157 -0.69 -2.51 8.53
N LEU A 158 -1.05 -2.21 7.28
CA LEU A 158 -2.43 -1.92 6.88
C LEU A 158 -3.33 -3.16 6.98
N ALA A 159 -2.83 -4.34 6.60
CA ALA A 159 -3.55 -5.60 6.77
C ALA A 159 -3.79 -5.90 8.26
N TRP A 160 -2.78 -5.74 9.13
CA TRP A 160 -2.93 -5.88 10.58
C TRP A 160 -3.92 -4.87 11.17
N LYS A 161 -3.88 -3.59 10.77
CA LYS A 161 -4.88 -2.59 11.20
C LYS A 161 -6.30 -2.93 10.74
N LYS A 162 -6.45 -3.58 9.57
CA LYS A 162 -7.75 -4.04 9.06
C LYS A 162 -8.28 -5.20 9.90
N THR A 163 -7.47 -6.22 10.19
CA THR A 163 -7.90 -7.35 11.05
C THR A 163 -8.15 -6.91 12.50
N GLU A 164 -7.35 -5.98 13.03
CA GLU A 164 -7.57 -5.33 14.33
C GLU A 164 -8.91 -4.57 14.37
N ALA A 165 -9.27 -3.86 13.29
CA ALA A 165 -10.56 -3.16 13.18
C ALA A 165 -11.76 -4.11 12.96
N GLU A 166 -11.54 -5.27 12.34
CA GLU A 166 -12.55 -6.33 12.17
C GLU A 166 -12.81 -7.03 13.52
N LEU A 167 -11.76 -7.43 14.24
CA LEU A 167 -11.86 -7.97 15.61
C LEU A 167 -12.53 -6.98 16.57
N ARG A 168 -12.22 -5.67 16.51
CA ARG A 168 -12.92 -4.66 17.32
C ARG A 168 -14.43 -4.64 17.07
N LYS A 169 -14.87 -4.80 15.81
CA LYS A 169 -16.31 -4.88 15.49
C LYS A 169 -16.94 -6.16 16.01
N GLU A 170 -16.24 -7.28 15.93
CA GLU A 170 -16.71 -8.56 16.48
C GLU A 170 -16.86 -8.49 18.00
N PHE A 171 -15.88 -7.97 18.73
CA PHE A 171 -15.98 -7.73 20.17
C PHE A 171 -17.12 -6.78 20.51
N GLN A 172 -17.29 -5.67 19.78
CA GLN A 172 -18.41 -4.74 20.01
C GLN A 172 -19.78 -5.38 19.74
N ALA A 173 -19.88 -6.27 18.75
CA ALA A 173 -21.10 -7.04 18.46
C ALA A 173 -21.39 -8.09 19.54
N GLN A 174 -20.36 -8.78 20.05
CA GLN A 174 -20.47 -9.70 21.18
C GLN A 174 -20.89 -8.96 22.46
N GLU A 175 -20.29 -7.80 22.74
CA GLU A 175 -20.65 -6.97 23.89
C GLU A 175 -22.11 -6.49 23.78
N ALA A 176 -22.54 -5.98 22.62
CA ALA A 176 -23.93 -5.58 22.40
C ALA A 176 -24.91 -6.76 22.55
N ALA A 177 -24.52 -7.98 22.15
CA ALA A 177 -25.32 -9.19 22.37
C ALA A 177 -25.41 -9.54 23.86
N LEU A 178 -24.31 -9.45 24.62
CA LEU A 178 -24.27 -9.69 26.07
C LEU A 178 -25.04 -8.61 26.86
N GLN A 179 -24.92 -7.34 26.49
CA GLN A 179 -25.73 -6.26 27.07
C GLN A 179 -27.24 -6.52 26.82
N LYS A 180 -27.61 -7.04 25.65
CA LYS A 180 -29.00 -7.41 25.30
C LYS A 180 -29.50 -8.64 26.07
N THR A 181 -28.67 -9.65 26.34
CA THR A 181 -29.07 -10.78 27.20
C THR A 181 -29.15 -10.37 28.67
N LEU A 182 -28.23 -9.55 29.17
CA LEU A 182 -28.32 -8.94 30.51
C LEU A 182 -29.59 -8.08 30.67
N GLY A 183 -29.99 -7.35 29.62
CA GLY A 183 -31.27 -6.63 29.58
C GLY A 183 -32.46 -7.56 29.78
N LYS A 184 -32.53 -8.67 29.02
CA LYS A 184 -33.57 -9.70 29.17
C LYS A 184 -33.58 -10.34 30.56
N LEU A 185 -32.40 -10.67 31.10
CA LEU A 185 -32.27 -11.28 32.43
C LEU A 185 -32.69 -10.32 33.55
N ARG A 186 -32.46 -9.01 33.40
CA ARG A 186 -32.98 -7.99 34.33
C ARG A 186 -34.51 -7.88 34.27
N THR A 187 -35.11 -7.87 33.09
CA THR A 187 -36.57 -7.85 32.97
C THR A 187 -37.21 -9.14 33.50
N GLU A 188 -36.59 -10.29 33.28
CA GLU A 188 -37.08 -11.57 33.81
C GLU A 188 -36.93 -11.66 35.34
N LEU A 189 -35.81 -11.18 35.90
CA LEU A 189 -35.64 -11.06 37.35
C LEU A 189 -36.68 -10.14 37.98
N GLN A 190 -37.00 -9.01 37.34
CA GLN A 190 -38.08 -8.13 37.79
C GLN A 190 -39.44 -8.85 37.74
N ARG A 191 -39.76 -9.53 36.63
CA ARG A 191 -40.99 -10.32 36.46
C ARG A 191 -41.16 -11.35 37.58
N VAL A 192 -40.10 -12.11 37.89
CA VAL A 192 -40.09 -13.09 38.98
C VAL A 192 -40.18 -12.43 40.37
N GLN A 193 -39.61 -11.24 40.58
CA GLN A 193 -39.79 -10.49 41.83
C GLN A 193 -41.23 -9.99 42.02
N GLU A 194 -41.90 -9.59 40.94
CA GLU A 194 -43.31 -9.20 40.92
C GLU A 194 -44.23 -10.41 41.17
N GLU A 195 -43.99 -11.56 40.53
CA GLU A 195 -44.69 -12.83 40.81
C GLU A 195 -44.49 -13.29 42.27
N ALA A 196 -43.28 -13.17 42.80
CA ALA A 196 -42.98 -13.48 44.20
C ALA A 196 -43.67 -12.51 45.16
N ARG A 197 -43.81 -11.22 44.79
CA ARG A 197 -44.60 -10.25 45.56
C ARG A 197 -46.07 -10.63 45.55
N GLU A 198 -46.68 -10.87 44.38
CA GLU A 198 -48.07 -11.32 44.28
C GLU A 198 -48.32 -12.59 45.11
N SER A 199 -47.39 -13.55 45.09
CA SER A 199 -47.51 -14.79 45.84
C SER A 199 -47.49 -14.56 47.35
N ARG A 200 -46.69 -13.61 47.85
CA ARG A 200 -46.75 -13.18 49.26
C ARG A 200 -48.06 -12.47 49.59
N GLU A 201 -48.58 -11.60 48.71
CA GLU A 201 -49.88 -10.95 48.93
C GLU A 201 -51.04 -11.95 48.94
N LYS A 202 -51.02 -12.96 48.05
CA LYS A 202 -51.99 -14.07 48.02
C LYS A 202 -51.92 -14.88 49.31
N SER A 203 -50.70 -15.20 49.78
CA SER A 203 -50.48 -15.87 51.07
C SER A 203 -50.99 -15.05 52.26
N GLN A 204 -50.71 -13.75 52.32
CA GLN A 204 -51.25 -12.86 53.37
C GLN A 204 -52.78 -12.77 53.35
N LYS A 205 -53.40 -12.67 52.16
CA LYS A 205 -54.87 -12.69 52.02
C LYS A 205 -55.47 -14.02 52.52
N LEU A 206 -54.83 -15.14 52.21
CA LEU A 206 -55.21 -16.46 52.73
C LEU A 206 -55.05 -16.53 54.25
N GLN A 207 -53.95 -16.06 54.82
CA GLN A 207 -53.72 -16.08 56.28
C GLN A 207 -54.68 -15.17 57.05
N VAL A 208 -55.11 -14.03 56.47
CA VAL A 208 -56.20 -13.21 57.02
C VAL A 208 -57.54 -13.95 56.95
N SER A 209 -57.84 -14.65 55.84
CA SER A 209 -59.07 -15.45 55.76
C SER A 209 -59.07 -16.65 56.74
N LEU A 210 -57.89 -17.23 56.99
CA LEU A 210 -57.71 -18.30 57.97
C LEU A 210 -57.92 -17.80 59.40
N SER A 211 -57.33 -16.66 59.78
CA SER A 211 -57.52 -16.13 61.15
C SER A 211 -58.97 -15.68 61.41
N VAL A 212 -59.69 -15.21 60.39
CA VAL A 212 -61.14 -14.98 60.47
C VAL A 212 -61.90 -16.31 60.65
N ALA A 213 -61.55 -17.37 59.90
CA ALA A 213 -62.17 -18.68 60.06
C ALA A 213 -61.87 -19.31 61.44
N GLU A 214 -60.64 -19.21 61.93
CA GLU A 214 -60.25 -19.64 63.28
C GLU A 214 -61.03 -18.91 64.38
N ASN A 215 -61.26 -17.61 64.23
CA ASN A 215 -62.04 -16.84 65.19
C ASN A 215 -63.52 -17.22 65.14
N ASN A 216 -64.10 -17.40 63.94
CA ASN A 216 -65.45 -17.95 63.80
C ASN A 216 -65.58 -19.35 64.43
N ILE A 217 -64.55 -20.21 64.34
CA ILE A 217 -64.52 -21.54 64.98
C ILE A 217 -64.43 -21.44 66.51
N LYS A 218 -63.73 -20.44 67.06
CA LYS A 218 -63.70 -20.16 68.51
C LYS A 218 -65.06 -19.64 69.00
N ASP A 219 -65.70 -18.75 68.26
CA ASP A 219 -67.04 -18.24 68.59
C ASP A 219 -68.10 -19.35 68.52
N LEU A 220 -68.01 -20.25 67.53
CA LEU A 220 -68.87 -21.44 67.44
C LEU A 220 -68.59 -22.47 68.55
N HIS A 221 -67.34 -22.65 68.99
CA HIS A 221 -67.03 -23.45 70.18
C HIS A 221 -67.65 -22.83 71.42
N LYS A 222 -67.49 -21.51 71.63
CA LYS A 222 -68.08 -20.81 72.77
C LYS A 222 -69.62 -20.92 72.79
N GLN A 223 -70.27 -20.84 71.64
CA GLN A 223 -71.72 -21.09 71.52
C GLN A 223 -72.10 -22.54 71.81
N LEU A 224 -71.27 -23.51 71.42
CA LEU A 224 -71.46 -24.92 71.76
C LEU A 224 -71.29 -25.17 73.26
N ASP A 225 -70.25 -24.60 73.88
CA ASP A 225 -70.00 -24.66 75.32
C ASP A 225 -71.18 -24.07 76.10
N GLU A 226 -71.65 -22.88 75.72
CA GLU A 226 -72.85 -22.24 76.28
C GLU A 226 -74.11 -23.13 76.15
N VAL A 227 -74.34 -23.73 74.98
CA VAL A 227 -75.47 -24.65 74.75
C VAL A 227 -75.33 -25.95 75.56
N THR A 228 -74.12 -26.48 75.75
CA THR A 228 -73.92 -27.66 76.61
C THR A 228 -74.14 -27.33 78.08
N GLN A 229 -73.72 -26.15 78.55
CA GLN A 229 -73.98 -25.70 79.91
C GLN A 229 -75.48 -25.47 80.16
N ASP A 230 -76.21 -24.88 79.22
CA ASP A 230 -77.68 -24.78 79.27
C ASP A 230 -78.35 -26.16 79.27
N ALA A 231 -77.82 -27.13 78.49
CA ALA A 231 -78.33 -28.50 78.48
C ALA A 231 -78.08 -29.23 79.81
N GLU A 232 -76.94 -29.01 80.48
CA GLU A 232 -76.68 -29.51 81.83
C GLU A 232 -77.63 -28.89 82.86
N ILE A 233 -77.87 -27.58 82.79
CA ILE A 233 -78.84 -26.87 83.65
C ILE A 233 -80.26 -27.42 83.44
N LEU A 234 -80.66 -27.69 82.20
CA LEU A 234 -81.95 -28.31 81.88
C LEU A 234 -82.04 -29.76 82.39
N ALA A 235 -80.97 -30.55 82.29
CA ALA A 235 -80.91 -31.91 82.82
C ALA A 235 -81.00 -31.94 84.35
N ILE A 236 -80.38 -30.99 85.04
CA ILE A 236 -80.52 -30.81 86.50
C ILE A 236 -81.98 -30.50 86.85
N ARG A 237 -82.61 -29.51 86.18
CA ARG A 237 -84.02 -29.16 86.40
C ARG A 237 -84.99 -30.29 86.10
N GLN A 238 -84.73 -31.09 85.06
CA GLN A 238 -85.50 -32.30 84.78
C GLN A 238 -85.41 -33.28 85.94
N LYS A 239 -84.21 -33.53 86.46
CA LYS A 239 -83.98 -34.44 87.57
C LYS A 239 -84.61 -33.95 88.88
N GLU A 240 -84.62 -32.64 89.12
CA GLU A 240 -85.35 -32.01 90.24
C GLU A 240 -86.85 -32.27 90.11
N ALA A 241 -87.44 -32.03 88.93
CA ALA A 241 -88.85 -32.32 88.67
C ALA A 241 -89.21 -33.81 88.74
N GLU A 242 -88.32 -34.71 88.31
CA GLU A 242 -88.46 -36.17 88.50
C GLU A 242 -88.49 -36.54 89.98
N CYS A 243 -87.63 -35.95 90.81
CA CYS A 243 -87.63 -36.15 92.26
C CYS A 243 -88.90 -35.59 92.93
N GLU A 244 -89.41 -34.44 92.49
CA GLU A 244 -90.70 -33.91 92.97
C GLU A 244 -91.87 -34.82 92.58
N LEU A 245 -91.89 -35.34 91.35
CA LEU A 245 -92.89 -36.30 90.88
C LEU A 245 -92.85 -37.60 91.70
N GLU A 246 -91.66 -38.14 91.98
CA GLU A 246 -91.52 -39.33 92.84
C GLU A 246 -91.98 -39.05 94.29
N ALA A 247 -91.64 -37.88 94.84
CA ALA A 247 -92.13 -37.47 96.17
C ALA A 247 -93.66 -37.27 96.22
N THR A 248 -94.31 -36.81 95.14
CA THR A 248 -95.79 -36.76 95.08
C THR A 248 -96.41 -38.15 94.92
N ARG A 249 -95.79 -39.03 94.13
CA ARG A 249 -96.20 -40.43 93.98
C ARG A 249 -96.16 -41.18 95.32
N ASP A 250 -95.09 -41.01 96.10
CA ASP A 250 -94.98 -41.60 97.44
C ASP A 250 -96.06 -41.09 98.40
N ARG A 251 -96.38 -39.80 98.38
CA ARG A 251 -97.49 -39.24 99.18
C ARG A 251 -98.84 -39.85 98.80
N VAL A 252 -99.12 -40.01 97.50
CA VAL A 252 -100.34 -40.67 97.00
C VAL A 252 -100.37 -42.15 97.41
N GLN A 253 -99.24 -42.86 97.36
CA GLN A 253 -99.16 -44.27 97.76
C GLN A 253 -99.31 -44.44 99.28
N GLN A 254 -98.77 -43.53 100.09
CA GLN A 254 -99.03 -43.46 101.54
C GLN A 254 -100.51 -43.25 101.83
N GLN A 255 -101.16 -42.27 101.18
CA GLN A 255 -102.60 -42.03 101.30
C GLN A 255 -103.43 -43.26 100.90
N ALA A 256 -103.07 -43.96 99.83
CA ALA A 256 -103.72 -45.20 99.41
C ALA A 256 -103.60 -46.31 100.49
N THR A 257 -102.43 -46.49 101.10
CA THR A 257 -102.27 -47.45 102.21
C THR A 257 -103.04 -47.05 103.47
N GLU A 258 -103.13 -45.75 103.78
CA GLU A 258 -103.92 -45.26 104.92
C GLU A 258 -105.44 -45.49 104.69
N ILE A 259 -105.93 -45.29 103.46
CA ILE A 259 -107.32 -45.59 103.06
C ILE A 259 -107.62 -47.08 103.20
N LEU A 260 -106.73 -47.97 102.74
CA LEU A 260 -106.87 -49.42 102.90
C LEU A 260 -106.90 -49.84 104.37
N LEU A 261 -106.07 -49.22 105.22
CA LEU A 261 -106.00 -49.49 106.65
C LEU A 261 -107.28 -49.02 107.37
N LYS A 262 -107.80 -47.84 107.03
CA LYS A 262 -109.11 -47.34 107.50
C LYS A 262 -110.28 -48.24 107.04
N ALA A 263 -110.26 -48.72 105.79
CA ALA A 263 -111.27 -49.65 105.29
C ALA A 263 -111.26 -50.98 106.05
N SER A 264 -110.08 -51.51 106.38
CA SER A 264 -109.92 -52.70 107.22
C SER A 264 -110.47 -52.48 108.65
N GLN A 265 -110.19 -51.33 109.25
CA GLN A 265 -110.76 -50.94 110.55
C GLN A 265 -112.29 -50.86 110.52
N ILE A 266 -112.88 -50.24 109.48
CA ILE A 266 -114.33 -50.19 109.27
C ILE A 266 -114.92 -51.60 109.14
N GLY A 267 -114.29 -52.50 108.37
CA GLY A 267 -114.71 -53.90 108.26
C GLY A 267 -114.71 -54.62 109.61
N SER A 268 -113.69 -54.39 110.45
CA SER A 268 -113.64 -54.99 111.81
C SER A 268 -114.74 -54.44 112.74
N LEU A 269 -115.05 -53.14 112.66
CA LEU A 269 -116.13 -52.50 113.41
C LEU A 269 -117.50 -52.98 112.95
N GLN A 270 -117.69 -53.21 111.65
CA GLN A 270 -118.94 -53.75 111.12
C GLN A 270 -119.16 -55.21 111.58
N ALA A 271 -118.10 -56.01 111.70
CA ALA A 271 -118.17 -57.35 112.27
C ALA A 271 -118.55 -57.36 113.77
N THR A 272 -118.01 -56.43 114.57
CA THR A 272 -118.43 -56.32 115.99
C THR A 272 -119.86 -55.79 116.10
N GLN A 273 -120.27 -54.82 115.27
CA GLN A 273 -121.67 -54.37 115.20
C GLN A 273 -122.62 -55.55 114.91
N MET A 274 -122.36 -56.37 113.89
CA MET A 274 -123.23 -57.50 113.55
C MET A 274 -123.34 -58.55 114.67
N THR A 275 -122.28 -58.78 115.44
CA THR A 275 -122.34 -59.70 116.60
C THR A 275 -123.11 -59.10 117.78
N HIS A 276 -123.06 -57.80 117.99
CA HIS A 276 -123.94 -57.11 118.95
C HIS A 276 -125.41 -57.12 118.51
N GLU A 277 -125.71 -56.88 117.23
CA GLU A 277 -127.06 -56.97 116.67
C GLU A 277 -127.66 -58.38 116.73
N ALA A 278 -126.85 -59.43 116.69
CA ALA A 278 -127.29 -60.80 116.97
C ALA A 278 -127.73 -60.94 118.44
N ALA A 279 -126.84 -60.60 119.39
CA ALA A 279 -127.11 -60.73 120.82
C ALA A 279 -128.32 -59.90 121.31
N ILE A 280 -128.59 -58.74 120.70
CA ILE A 280 -129.77 -57.93 121.00
C ILE A 280 -131.07 -58.67 120.62
N ARG A 281 -131.12 -59.31 119.44
CA ARG A 281 -132.31 -60.06 118.98
C ARG A 281 -132.62 -61.25 119.88
N ASP A 282 -131.60 -61.95 120.38
CA ASP A 282 -131.77 -63.05 121.33
C ASP A 282 -132.41 -62.55 122.64
N LEU A 283 -131.95 -61.41 123.18
CA LEU A 283 -132.51 -60.80 124.40
C LEU A 283 -133.96 -60.30 124.22
N GLU A 284 -134.34 -59.84 123.03
CA GLU A 284 -135.73 -59.46 122.74
C GLU A 284 -136.68 -60.66 122.68
N SER A 285 -136.18 -61.85 122.32
CA SER A 285 -136.95 -63.10 122.35
C SER A 285 -137.24 -63.60 123.78
N GLU A 286 -136.28 -63.44 124.72
CA GLU A 286 -136.49 -63.74 126.14
C GLU A 286 -137.48 -62.75 126.78
N LYS A 287 -137.31 -61.45 126.48
CA LYS A 287 -138.15 -60.35 126.99
C LYS A 287 -139.64 -60.52 126.63
N SER A 288 -139.93 -61.00 125.43
CA SER A 288 -141.31 -61.30 125.00
C SER A 288 -141.86 -62.53 125.72
N ARG A 289 -141.09 -63.65 125.79
CA ARG A 289 -141.51 -64.88 126.49
C ARG A 289 -141.83 -64.68 127.99
N LEU A 290 -141.15 -63.75 128.66
CA LEU A 290 -141.43 -63.42 130.07
C LEU A 290 -142.74 -62.65 130.26
N LYS A 291 -143.16 -61.84 129.28
CA LYS A 291 -144.34 -60.96 129.39
C LYS A 291 -145.65 -61.74 129.47
N ASP A 292 -145.79 -62.77 128.64
CA ASP A 292 -146.96 -63.68 128.59
C ASP A 292 -147.08 -64.61 129.80
N LYS A 293 -146.07 -64.61 130.67
CA LYS A 293 -146.09 -65.33 131.95
C LYS A 293 -146.61 -64.46 133.11
N VAL A 294 -146.48 -63.14 133.01
CA VAL A 294 -146.97 -62.21 134.05
C VAL A 294 -148.49 -62.08 134.00
N MET A 295 -149.08 -61.84 132.80
CA MET A 295 -150.52 -61.67 132.60
C MET A 295 -151.38 -62.71 133.34
N ARG A 296 -151.04 -63.99 133.19
CA ARG A 296 -151.80 -65.11 133.79
C ARG A 296 -151.72 -65.18 135.32
N LEU A 297 -150.71 -64.56 135.93
CA LEU A 297 -150.52 -64.51 137.39
C LEU A 297 -151.24 -63.32 138.03
N GLU A 298 -151.85 -62.43 137.24
CA GLU A 298 -152.60 -61.28 137.76
C GLU A 298 -154.10 -61.56 137.93
N GLU A 299 -154.68 -62.45 137.10
CA GLU A 299 -156.10 -62.83 137.17
C GLU A 299 -156.39 -63.72 138.40
N GLU A 300 -155.54 -64.71 138.68
CA GLU A 300 -155.67 -65.58 139.86
C GLU A 300 -155.52 -64.83 141.20
N ARG A 301 -154.86 -63.66 141.17
CA ARG A 301 -154.53 -62.86 142.36
C ARG A 301 -155.76 -62.24 143.05
N GLY A 302 -156.89 -62.11 142.35
CA GLY A 302 -158.10 -61.46 142.87
C GLY A 302 -158.88 -62.27 143.92
N ALA A 303 -158.69 -63.58 144.01
CA ALA A 303 -159.59 -64.47 144.77
C ALA A 303 -159.14 -64.83 146.20
N LEU A 304 -157.88 -64.56 146.58
CA LEU A 304 -157.24 -65.17 147.76
C LEU A 304 -156.71 -64.20 148.82
N GLN A 305 -157.26 -62.99 148.91
CA GLN A 305 -156.83 -61.97 149.89
C GLN A 305 -157.27 -62.23 151.36
N ASN A 306 -158.03 -63.29 151.65
CA ASN A 306 -158.63 -63.55 152.97
C ASN A 306 -158.20 -64.88 153.63
N LYS A 307 -156.90 -65.22 153.60
CA LYS A 307 -156.29 -66.17 154.56
C LYS A 307 -154.96 -65.63 155.10
N SER A 308 -154.88 -65.50 156.42
CA SER A 308 -153.75 -64.85 157.09
C SER A 308 -152.57 -65.80 157.35
N GLN A 309 -151.37 -65.22 157.34
CA GLN A 309 -150.19 -65.52 158.19
C GLN A 309 -149.94 -66.97 158.64
N ALA A 310 -148.85 -67.58 158.13
CA ALA A 310 -147.99 -68.46 158.93
C ALA A 310 -146.57 -68.57 158.34
N VAL A 311 -145.57 -68.23 159.16
CA VAL A 311 -144.22 -68.85 159.30
C VAL A 311 -143.49 -69.23 157.98
N ASP A 312 -142.52 -68.45 157.51
CA ASP A 312 -141.16 -68.22 158.05
C ASP A 312 -140.13 -69.35 157.84
N GLU A 313 -138.96 -68.90 157.37
CA GLU A 313 -137.61 -69.47 157.44
C GLU A 313 -137.41 -70.92 157.93
N ARG A 314 -137.02 -71.81 157.00
CA ARG A 314 -135.94 -72.79 157.24
C ARG A 314 -135.40 -73.43 155.95
N GLN A 315 -134.30 -72.89 155.43
CA GLN A 315 -133.03 -73.64 155.25
C GLN A 315 -131.92 -72.75 154.65
N LYS A 316 -131.15 -72.14 155.56
CA LYS A 316 -129.79 -71.65 155.28
C LYS A 316 -128.84 -72.84 155.52
N GLN A 317 -127.69 -72.87 154.83
CA GLN A 317 -126.59 -73.86 154.97
C GLN A 317 -126.69 -75.21 154.20
N GLN A 318 -126.94 -75.14 152.89
CA GLN A 318 -126.25 -75.95 151.87
C GLN A 318 -126.29 -75.11 150.57
N ILE A 319 -125.21 -74.91 149.80
CA ILE A 319 -123.89 -75.54 149.77
C ILE A 319 -122.80 -74.46 149.96
N LEU A 320 -121.84 -74.69 150.87
CA LEU A 320 -120.59 -73.90 150.97
C LEU A 320 -119.39 -74.79 151.35
N SER A 321 -119.39 -75.99 150.76
CA SER A 321 -118.34 -77.00 150.80
C SER A 321 -118.30 -77.68 149.44
N MET A 322 -117.13 -78.15 149.01
CA MET A 322 -116.81 -78.52 147.60
C MET A 322 -116.80 -77.29 146.66
N GLU A 323 -115.67 -76.86 146.07
CA GLU A 323 -114.29 -77.34 146.17
C GLU A 323 -113.27 -76.18 146.18
N LYS A 324 -112.40 -76.16 147.19
CA LYS A 324 -111.14 -75.40 147.16
C LYS A 324 -109.98 -76.40 147.16
N VAL A 325 -109.58 -76.88 145.98
CA VAL A 325 -108.21 -77.34 145.65
C VAL A 325 -108.14 -77.78 144.17
N ARG A 326 -107.33 -77.05 143.38
CA ARG A 326 -106.66 -77.37 142.08
C ARG A 326 -106.33 -76.04 141.39
N ALA A 327 -105.37 -75.30 141.95
CA ALA A 327 -103.95 -75.36 141.56
C ALA A 327 -103.74 -74.80 140.12
N SER A 328 -103.33 -73.56 139.91
CA SER A 328 -102.10 -72.87 140.38
C SER A 328 -100.77 -73.40 139.80
N SER A 329 -100.80 -74.05 138.62
CA SER A 329 -99.59 -74.47 137.88
C SER A 329 -99.57 -74.06 136.39
N SER A 330 -100.73 -73.93 135.73
CA SER A 330 -100.78 -73.77 134.26
C SER A 330 -100.37 -72.38 133.73
N GLN A 331 -100.60 -71.31 134.50
CA GLN A 331 -100.59 -69.92 133.98
C GLN A 331 -99.20 -69.28 133.75
N LYS A 332 -98.10 -69.95 134.14
CA LYS A 332 -96.73 -69.46 133.84
C LYS A 332 -96.11 -70.08 132.58
N ILE A 333 -96.47 -71.32 132.24
CA ILE A 333 -95.90 -72.05 131.10
C ILE A 333 -96.45 -71.48 129.78
N THR A 334 -97.76 -71.22 129.70
CA THR A 334 -98.40 -70.66 128.50
C THR A 334 -97.85 -69.29 128.11
N LYS A 335 -97.58 -68.41 129.08
CA LYS A 335 -97.05 -67.07 128.79
C LYS A 335 -95.64 -67.12 128.18
N GLN A 336 -94.76 -68.00 128.68
CA GLN A 336 -93.41 -68.16 128.14
C GLN A 336 -93.40 -68.81 126.74
N LEU A 337 -94.39 -69.65 126.40
CA LEU A 337 -94.52 -70.20 125.05
C LEU A 337 -94.91 -69.10 124.04
N TYR A 338 -95.95 -68.32 124.32
CA TYR A 338 -96.37 -67.23 123.41
C TYR A 338 -95.31 -66.12 123.26
N GLU A 339 -94.57 -65.79 124.32
CA GLU A 339 -93.45 -64.84 124.24
C GLU A 339 -92.33 -65.38 123.32
N LYS A 340 -92.05 -66.69 123.36
CA LYS A 340 -91.04 -67.34 122.51
C LYS A 340 -91.50 -67.50 121.06
N GLU A 341 -92.78 -67.77 120.83
CA GLU A 341 -93.38 -67.83 119.49
C GLU A 341 -93.40 -66.44 118.82
N LEU A 342 -93.77 -65.38 119.55
CA LEU A 342 -93.71 -64.01 119.04
C LEU A 342 -92.28 -63.56 118.72
N MET A 343 -91.29 -64.00 119.51
CA MET A 343 -89.87 -63.73 119.23
C MET A 343 -89.39 -64.50 117.98
N ASN A 344 -89.80 -65.76 117.81
CA ASN A 344 -89.50 -66.55 116.62
C ASN A 344 -90.15 -66.00 115.34
N LEU A 345 -91.39 -65.48 115.40
CA LEU A 345 -92.02 -64.83 114.24
C LEU A 345 -91.31 -63.51 113.87
N ARG A 346 -90.89 -62.72 114.86
CA ARG A 346 -90.10 -61.50 114.60
C ARG A 346 -88.77 -61.82 113.95
N ALA A 347 -88.03 -62.80 114.50
CA ALA A 347 -86.78 -63.27 113.91
C ALA A 347 -86.95 -63.72 112.46
N LYS A 348 -88.01 -64.46 112.13
CA LYS A 348 -88.31 -64.84 110.74
C LYS A 348 -88.63 -63.66 109.83
N TYR A 349 -89.43 -62.69 110.26
CA TYR A 349 -89.68 -61.49 109.45
C TYR A 349 -88.42 -60.61 109.30
N GLU A 350 -87.52 -60.61 110.28
CA GLU A 350 -86.21 -59.96 110.19
C GLU A 350 -85.26 -60.71 109.23
N GLU A 351 -85.24 -62.05 109.23
CA GLU A 351 -84.53 -62.89 108.24
C GLU A 351 -85.11 -62.72 106.83
N ASP A 352 -86.43 -62.79 106.65
CA ASP A 352 -87.10 -62.65 105.35
C ASP A 352 -86.87 -61.24 104.76
N THR A 353 -86.94 -60.18 105.58
CA THR A 353 -86.67 -58.81 105.11
C THR A 353 -85.18 -58.53 104.91
N ALA A 354 -84.28 -59.22 105.63
CA ALA A 354 -82.85 -59.21 105.34
C ALA A 354 -82.57 -59.90 103.99
N HIS A 355 -83.09 -61.12 103.77
CA HIS A 355 -82.94 -61.83 102.51
C HIS A 355 -83.55 -61.10 101.32
N PHE A 356 -84.70 -60.42 101.47
CA PHE A 356 -85.27 -59.61 100.39
C PHE A 356 -84.36 -58.43 100.02
N LYS A 357 -83.83 -57.70 101.01
CA LYS A 357 -82.84 -56.63 100.77
C LYS A 357 -81.54 -57.17 100.16
N GLU A 358 -81.08 -58.33 100.60
CA GLU A 358 -79.88 -58.96 100.07
C GLU A 358 -80.07 -59.42 98.61
N ALA A 359 -81.24 -59.97 98.27
CA ALA A 359 -81.60 -60.32 96.89
C ALA A 359 -81.72 -59.06 96.00
N GLN A 360 -82.32 -57.98 96.50
CA GLN A 360 -82.39 -56.69 95.79
C GLN A 360 -81.00 -56.10 95.54
N ASN A 361 -80.12 -56.11 96.55
CA ASN A 361 -78.74 -55.65 96.42
C ASN A 361 -77.94 -56.51 95.42
N ARG A 362 -78.08 -57.85 95.46
CA ARG A 362 -77.45 -58.76 94.48
C ARG A 362 -77.95 -58.50 93.06
N ALA A 363 -79.23 -58.19 92.86
CA ALA A 363 -79.78 -57.84 91.55
C ALA A 363 -79.23 -56.51 91.02
N ILE A 364 -79.07 -55.49 91.88
CA ILE A 364 -78.45 -54.20 91.54
C ILE A 364 -76.95 -54.37 91.24
N GLU A 365 -76.25 -55.21 92.00
CA GLU A 365 -74.87 -55.60 91.71
C GLU A 365 -74.74 -56.32 90.36
N GLU A 366 -75.65 -57.24 90.02
CA GLU A 366 -75.65 -57.89 88.72
C GLU A 366 -75.93 -56.92 87.56
N LEU A 367 -76.89 -56.00 87.72
CA LEU A 367 -77.18 -54.98 86.71
C LEU A 367 -76.01 -54.02 86.50
N SER A 368 -75.37 -53.56 87.58
CA SER A 368 -74.18 -52.69 87.48
C SER A 368 -72.96 -53.42 86.93
N LYS A 369 -72.76 -54.71 87.24
CA LYS A 369 -71.73 -55.56 86.60
C LYS A 369 -72.02 -55.75 85.10
N LYS A 370 -73.28 -55.96 84.71
CA LYS A 370 -73.69 -56.07 83.29
C LYS A 370 -73.50 -54.74 82.53
N HIS A 371 -73.88 -53.61 83.11
CA HIS A 371 -73.63 -52.28 82.53
C HIS A 371 -72.13 -52.00 82.37
N ARG A 372 -71.31 -52.35 83.38
CA ARG A 372 -69.85 -52.18 83.29
C ARG A 372 -69.25 -53.04 82.18
N ALA A 373 -69.62 -54.32 82.09
CA ALA A 373 -69.16 -55.21 81.02
C ALA A 373 -69.60 -54.75 79.61
N ILE A 374 -70.79 -54.14 79.47
CA ILE A 374 -71.24 -53.53 78.22
C ILE A 374 -70.38 -52.32 77.85
N LEU A 375 -70.10 -51.42 78.80
CA LEU A 375 -69.25 -50.24 78.59
C LEU A 375 -67.80 -50.61 78.26
N GLU A 376 -67.21 -51.57 78.98
CA GLU A 376 -65.87 -52.10 78.70
C GLU A 376 -65.81 -52.73 77.30
N ASN A 377 -66.86 -53.44 76.87
CA ASN A 377 -66.93 -54.02 75.54
C ASN A 377 -67.10 -52.96 74.44
N THR A 378 -67.94 -51.93 74.62
CA THR A 378 -68.11 -50.86 73.61
C THR A 378 -66.87 -49.98 73.49
N GLN A 379 -66.18 -49.70 74.59
CA GLN A 379 -64.85 -49.07 74.56
C GLN A 379 -63.84 -49.97 73.84
N SER A 380 -63.82 -51.28 74.13
CA SER A 380 -62.93 -52.23 73.46
C SER A 380 -63.19 -52.32 71.94
N THR A 381 -64.44 -52.23 71.47
CA THR A 381 -64.74 -52.17 70.04
C THR A 381 -64.31 -50.84 69.42
N ALA A 382 -64.60 -49.70 70.06
CA ALA A 382 -64.19 -48.39 69.56
C ALA A 382 -62.66 -48.24 69.47
N GLU A 383 -61.91 -48.78 70.44
CA GLU A 383 -60.45 -48.85 70.37
C GLU A 383 -59.95 -49.72 69.21
N LYS A 384 -60.59 -50.87 68.95
CA LYS A 384 -60.21 -51.75 67.84
C LYS A 384 -60.46 -51.08 66.49
N GLU A 385 -61.58 -50.36 66.33
CA GLU A 385 -61.85 -49.61 65.10
C GLU A 385 -60.92 -48.42 64.93
N LYS A 386 -60.62 -47.66 66.00
CA LYS A 386 -59.59 -46.60 65.97
C LYS A 386 -58.23 -47.15 65.54
N LYS A 387 -57.81 -48.28 66.11
CA LYS A 387 -56.54 -48.96 65.74
C LYS A 387 -56.57 -49.45 64.29
N ARG A 388 -57.70 -50.00 63.82
CA ARG A 388 -57.88 -50.44 62.42
C ARG A 388 -57.76 -49.27 61.44
N LEU A 389 -58.46 -48.17 61.69
CA LEU A 389 -58.41 -46.96 60.86
C LEU A 389 -57.01 -46.34 60.82
N LEU A 390 -56.26 -46.33 61.92
CA LEU A 390 -54.86 -45.91 61.94
C LEU A 390 -54.00 -46.80 61.03
N THR A 391 -54.10 -48.13 61.14
CA THR A 391 -53.36 -49.04 60.25
C THR A 391 -53.81 -48.98 58.79
N GLU A 392 -55.08 -48.66 58.51
CA GLU A 392 -55.59 -48.44 57.14
C GLU A 392 -54.98 -47.17 56.52
N MET A 393 -54.86 -46.07 57.29
CA MET A 393 -54.20 -44.84 56.88
C MET A 393 -52.68 -45.01 56.71
N GLU A 394 -52.00 -45.67 57.65
CA GLU A 394 -50.56 -45.96 57.56
C GLU A 394 -50.25 -46.75 56.28
N GLN A 395 -51.02 -47.79 55.96
CA GLN A 395 -50.87 -48.53 54.72
C GLN A 395 -51.25 -47.72 53.46
N GLN A 396 -52.10 -46.68 53.55
CA GLN A 396 -52.33 -45.79 52.40
C GLN A 396 -51.09 -44.95 52.12
N TYR A 397 -50.49 -44.33 53.15
CA TYR A 397 -49.22 -43.61 53.02
C TYR A 397 -48.07 -44.49 52.54
N GLU A 398 -47.98 -45.76 52.99
CA GLU A 398 -46.97 -46.70 52.48
C GLU A 398 -47.16 -47.03 50.99
N ARG A 399 -48.41 -47.18 50.51
CA ARG A 399 -48.70 -47.43 49.08
C ARG A 399 -48.38 -46.21 48.21
N GLU A 400 -48.79 -45.01 48.64
CA GLU A 400 -48.46 -43.77 47.93
C GLU A 400 -46.95 -43.51 47.90
N ARG A 401 -46.26 -43.72 49.02
CA ARG A 401 -44.80 -43.62 49.07
C ARG A 401 -44.14 -44.63 48.14
N ALA A 402 -44.60 -45.89 48.12
CA ALA A 402 -44.04 -46.92 47.26
C ALA A 402 -44.19 -46.57 45.76
N SER A 403 -45.36 -46.05 45.34
CA SER A 403 -45.57 -45.65 43.95
C SER A 403 -44.73 -44.43 43.54
N LEU A 404 -44.47 -43.49 44.45
CA LEU A 404 -43.55 -42.38 44.22
C LEU A 404 -42.07 -42.83 44.16
N GLU A 405 -41.68 -43.79 44.99
CA GLU A 405 -40.35 -44.42 44.95
C GLU A 405 -40.15 -45.20 43.62
N GLU A 406 -41.19 -45.89 43.13
CA GLU A 406 -41.21 -46.59 41.84
C GLU A 406 -41.16 -45.63 40.65
N GLN A 407 -41.95 -44.55 40.64
CA GLN A 407 -41.88 -43.50 39.61
C GLN A 407 -40.49 -42.85 39.53
N LYS A 408 -39.88 -42.57 40.69
CA LYS A 408 -38.52 -42.07 40.82
C LYS A 408 -37.49 -43.05 40.24
N ASN A 409 -37.63 -44.35 40.50
CA ASN A 409 -36.74 -45.37 39.96
C ASN A 409 -36.88 -45.50 38.43
N ASN A 410 -38.11 -45.51 37.90
CA ASN A 410 -38.36 -45.53 36.46
C ASN A 410 -37.72 -44.32 35.74
N LEU A 411 -37.79 -43.12 36.34
CA LEU A 411 -37.10 -41.93 35.81
C LEU A 411 -35.57 -42.03 35.92
N HIS A 412 -35.03 -42.72 36.93
CA HIS A 412 -33.60 -42.96 37.06
C HIS A 412 -33.10 -43.94 35.99
N GLU A 413 -33.81 -45.03 35.72
CA GLU A 413 -33.50 -46.00 34.67
C GLU A 413 -33.58 -45.38 33.27
N GLN A 414 -34.53 -44.48 33.02
CA GLN A 414 -34.57 -43.67 31.79
C GLN A 414 -33.35 -42.75 31.64
N LEU A 415 -32.84 -42.17 32.74
CA LEU A 415 -31.64 -41.34 32.70
C LEU A 415 -30.36 -42.15 32.53
N GLU A 416 -30.24 -43.33 33.14
CA GLU A 416 -29.07 -44.19 32.94
C GLU A 416 -29.06 -44.85 31.54
N SER A 417 -30.20 -45.31 31.01
CA SER A 417 -30.26 -45.82 29.63
C SER A 417 -29.92 -44.74 28.59
N LEU A 418 -30.34 -43.49 28.77
CA LEU A 418 -29.90 -42.35 27.95
C LEU A 418 -28.39 -42.09 28.06
N ARG A 419 -27.78 -42.28 29.25
CA ARG A 419 -26.32 -42.18 29.44
C ARG A 419 -25.58 -43.32 28.77
N GLU A 420 -26.08 -44.55 28.88
CA GLU A 420 -25.51 -45.73 28.20
C GLU A 420 -25.57 -45.56 26.68
N GLU A 421 -26.70 -45.12 26.12
CA GLU A 421 -26.82 -44.79 24.69
C GLU A 421 -25.81 -43.72 24.24
N LEU A 422 -25.68 -42.62 24.99
CA LEU A 422 -24.72 -41.56 24.66
C LEU A 422 -23.27 -42.05 24.78
N THR A 423 -22.96 -42.86 25.80
CA THR A 423 -21.63 -43.45 26.00
C THR A 423 -21.29 -44.46 24.91
N ALA A 424 -22.25 -45.25 24.46
CA ALA A 424 -22.10 -46.17 23.32
C ALA A 424 -21.83 -45.41 22.01
N LYS A 425 -22.58 -44.33 21.73
CA LYS A 425 -22.37 -43.47 20.54
C LYS A 425 -20.99 -42.78 20.56
N LEU A 426 -20.51 -42.39 21.74
CA LEU A 426 -19.18 -41.82 21.93
C LEU A 426 -18.08 -42.88 21.73
N SER A 427 -18.30 -44.11 22.24
CA SER A 427 -17.42 -45.26 22.02
C SER A 427 -17.30 -45.64 20.54
N THR A 428 -18.40 -45.68 19.79
CA THR A 428 -18.35 -45.96 18.34
C THR A 428 -17.56 -44.91 17.56
N ALA A 429 -17.78 -43.62 17.83
CA ALA A 429 -17.02 -42.54 17.19
C ALA A 429 -15.52 -42.59 17.54
N ASN A 430 -15.17 -42.94 18.79
CA ASN A 430 -13.79 -43.13 19.21
C ASN A 430 -13.14 -44.34 18.52
N ASN A 431 -13.89 -45.41 18.24
CA ASN A 431 -13.40 -46.58 17.50
C ASN A 431 -13.20 -46.28 16.01
N GLU A 432 -14.07 -45.50 15.38
CA GLU A 432 -13.86 -44.99 14.01
C GLU A 432 -12.60 -44.11 13.92
N MET A 433 -12.40 -43.22 14.90
CA MET A 433 -11.19 -42.39 15.01
C MET A 433 -9.91 -43.24 15.17
N ASN A 434 -9.96 -44.31 15.96
CA ASN A 434 -8.85 -45.27 16.08
C ASN A 434 -8.58 -46.00 14.75
N HIS A 435 -9.62 -46.47 14.05
CA HIS A 435 -9.48 -47.17 12.77
C HIS A 435 -8.86 -46.27 11.68
N LEU A 436 -9.28 -45.01 11.59
CA LEU A 436 -8.64 -44.02 10.72
C LEU A 436 -7.17 -43.79 11.08
N GLN A 437 -6.82 -43.84 12.37
CA GLN A 437 -5.44 -43.71 12.84
C GLN A 437 -4.59 -44.97 12.60
N GLU A 438 -5.20 -46.15 12.42
CA GLU A 438 -4.51 -47.38 12.00
C GLU A 438 -4.22 -47.39 10.51
N LEU A 439 -5.19 -46.98 9.67
CA LEU A 439 -4.99 -46.83 8.22
C LEU A 439 -3.82 -45.90 7.86
N VAL A 440 -3.62 -44.82 8.64
CA VAL A 440 -2.44 -43.94 8.52
C VAL A 440 -1.13 -44.69 8.83
N LYS A 441 -1.09 -45.50 9.90
CA LYS A 441 0.09 -46.29 10.31
C LYS A 441 0.42 -47.45 9.36
N GLU A 442 -0.55 -47.90 8.55
CA GLU A 442 -0.29 -48.89 7.49
C GLU A 442 0.38 -48.25 6.27
N GLY A 443 0.04 -47.00 5.94
CA GLY A 443 0.72 -46.23 4.87
C GLY A 443 2.22 -45.98 5.13
N GLU A 444 2.66 -45.98 6.39
CA GLU A 444 4.05 -45.70 6.77
C GLU A 444 5.01 -46.91 6.62
N LYS A 445 4.49 -48.13 6.37
CA LYS A 445 5.29 -49.37 6.30
C LYS A 445 5.88 -49.68 4.91
N GLY A 446 6.11 -48.64 4.09
CA GLY A 446 6.47 -48.77 2.66
C GLY A 446 7.98 -48.72 2.31
N LEU A 447 8.91 -48.69 3.27
CA LEU A 447 10.33 -48.41 3.02
C LEU A 447 11.29 -49.42 3.69
N GLY A 448 11.63 -50.51 2.98
CA GLY A 448 12.52 -51.57 3.48
C GLY A 448 13.79 -51.76 2.66
N VAL A 449 14.92 -51.18 3.09
CA VAL A 449 16.28 -51.45 2.56
C VAL A 449 17.36 -51.37 3.67
N ALA A 450 17.13 -51.98 4.84
CA ALA A 450 18.03 -51.84 6.00
C ALA A 450 18.20 -53.08 6.90
N GLU A 451 17.76 -54.27 6.46
CA GLU A 451 17.61 -55.45 7.34
C GLU A 451 18.92 -55.93 8.01
N GLY A 452 20.09 -55.65 7.43
CA GLY A 452 21.39 -56.03 8.01
C GLY A 452 21.71 -55.39 9.36
N HIS A 453 21.20 -54.18 9.64
CA HIS A 453 21.40 -53.51 10.94
C HIS A 453 20.34 -53.84 11.99
N ILE A 454 19.26 -54.53 11.60
CA ILE A 454 18.14 -54.83 12.49
C ILE A 454 18.52 -55.93 13.50
N SER A 455 19.40 -56.87 13.14
CA SER A 455 19.75 -58.01 14.02
C SER A 455 20.50 -57.59 15.30
N SER A 456 21.46 -56.68 15.21
CA SER A 456 22.17 -56.17 16.40
C SER A 456 21.32 -55.20 17.23
N LEU A 457 20.37 -54.50 16.60
CA LEU A 457 19.34 -53.74 17.32
C LEU A 457 18.33 -54.65 18.03
N LYS A 458 18.03 -55.84 17.51
CA LYS A 458 17.13 -56.82 18.16
C LYS A 458 17.72 -57.38 19.47
N GLU A 459 18.99 -57.75 19.52
CA GLU A 459 19.62 -58.19 20.77
C GLU A 459 19.71 -57.08 21.83
N ALA A 460 19.84 -55.81 21.40
CA ALA A 460 19.75 -54.66 22.29
C ALA A 460 18.30 -54.39 22.73
N GLN A 461 17.33 -54.59 21.83
CA GLN A 461 15.90 -54.45 22.09
C GLN A 461 15.37 -55.52 23.06
N GLU A 462 15.85 -56.77 22.99
CA GLU A 462 15.48 -57.81 23.97
C GLU A 462 15.97 -57.45 25.38
N LYS A 463 17.23 -57.02 25.52
CA LYS A 463 17.77 -56.59 26.84
C LYS A 463 17.05 -55.34 27.37
N LEU A 464 16.73 -54.39 26.51
CA LEU A 464 15.89 -53.24 26.88
C LEU A 464 14.44 -53.64 27.18
N LEU A 465 13.91 -54.72 26.59
CA LEU A 465 12.60 -55.27 26.95
C LEU A 465 12.64 -55.97 28.31
N GLU A 466 13.69 -56.74 28.61
CA GLU A 466 13.89 -57.32 29.94
C GLU A 466 14.03 -56.24 31.02
N GLU A 467 14.80 -55.17 30.77
CA GLU A 467 14.89 -54.02 31.69
C GLU A 467 13.58 -53.22 31.77
N LEU A 468 12.84 -53.07 30.66
CA LEU A 468 11.54 -52.41 30.63
C LEU A 468 10.48 -53.23 31.36
N ASP A 469 10.47 -54.56 31.24
CA ASP A 469 9.54 -55.42 31.98
C ASP A 469 9.97 -55.65 33.43
N ALA A 470 11.26 -55.58 33.76
CA ALA A 470 11.74 -55.53 35.15
C ALA A 470 11.49 -54.16 35.82
N THR A 471 11.41 -53.07 35.07
CA THR A 471 10.97 -51.77 35.59
C THR A 471 9.44 -51.65 35.64
N ARG A 472 8.70 -52.23 34.68
CA ARG A 472 7.24 -52.41 34.79
C ARG A 472 6.86 -53.38 35.91
N ALA A 473 7.65 -54.41 36.20
CA ALA A 473 7.46 -55.29 37.35
C ALA A 473 7.61 -54.48 38.65
N ARG A 474 8.73 -53.76 38.82
CA ARG A 474 8.92 -52.84 39.95
C ARG A 474 7.87 -51.71 40.03
N LEU A 475 7.34 -51.25 38.89
CA LEU A 475 6.25 -50.27 38.85
C LEU A 475 4.90 -50.90 39.25
N ARG A 476 4.63 -52.15 38.88
CA ARG A 476 3.48 -52.92 39.38
C ARG A 476 3.65 -53.25 40.86
N GLU A 477 4.85 -53.59 41.33
CA GLU A 477 5.15 -53.83 42.75
C GLU A 477 4.96 -52.57 43.58
N THR A 478 5.50 -51.42 43.14
CA THR A 478 5.27 -50.12 43.81
C THR A 478 3.83 -49.64 43.69
N SER A 479 3.14 -49.87 42.56
CA SER A 479 1.71 -49.60 42.42
C SER A 479 0.87 -50.51 43.32
N ASN A 480 1.23 -51.78 43.48
CA ASN A 480 0.57 -52.72 44.38
C ASN A 480 0.87 -52.38 45.85
N LEU A 481 2.08 -51.95 46.16
CA LEU A 481 2.46 -51.48 47.49
C LEU A 481 1.75 -50.16 47.83
N LEU A 482 1.59 -49.25 46.86
CA LEU A 482 0.86 -47.99 47.02
C LEU A 482 -0.66 -48.24 47.12
N THR A 483 -1.18 -49.23 46.38
CA THR A 483 -2.58 -49.70 46.53
C THR A 483 -2.79 -50.38 47.89
N ALA A 484 -1.82 -51.18 48.35
CA ALA A 484 -1.85 -51.79 49.68
C ALA A 484 -1.77 -50.72 50.77
N LEU A 485 -0.89 -49.72 50.64
CA LEU A 485 -0.78 -48.57 51.54
C LEU A 485 -2.04 -47.67 51.48
N GLN A 486 -2.73 -47.56 50.33
CA GLN A 486 -4.05 -46.94 50.28
C GLN A 486 -5.11 -47.79 51.00
N GLY A 487 -5.07 -49.13 50.86
CA GLY A 487 -5.92 -50.05 51.62
C GLY A 487 -5.64 -50.02 53.13
N GLU A 488 -4.38 -49.88 53.54
CA GLU A 488 -3.96 -49.69 54.92
C GLU A 488 -4.36 -48.30 55.44
N MET A 489 -4.21 -47.23 54.65
CA MET A 489 -4.69 -45.89 55.01
C MET A 489 -6.22 -45.83 55.07
N GLU A 490 -6.94 -46.53 54.19
CA GLU A 490 -8.40 -46.65 54.24
C GLU A 490 -8.87 -47.52 55.41
N THR A 491 -8.19 -48.62 55.72
CA THR A 491 -8.56 -49.45 56.88
C THR A 491 -8.14 -48.79 58.20
N GLN A 492 -7.04 -48.05 58.25
CA GLN A 492 -6.72 -47.16 59.37
C GLN A 492 -7.75 -46.04 59.48
N LYS A 493 -8.15 -45.40 58.38
CA LYS A 493 -9.23 -44.38 58.39
C LYS A 493 -10.55 -44.97 58.88
N LYS A 494 -10.98 -46.12 58.36
CA LYS A 494 -12.20 -46.84 58.80
C LYS A 494 -12.09 -47.30 60.26
N GLN A 495 -10.90 -47.72 60.71
CA GLN A 495 -10.64 -48.02 62.13
C GLN A 495 -10.64 -46.77 63.00
N HIS A 496 -10.14 -45.62 62.52
CA HIS A 496 -10.19 -44.35 63.25
C HIS A 496 -11.62 -43.80 63.30
N GLU A 497 -12.39 -43.89 62.21
CA GLU A 497 -13.81 -43.54 62.18
C GLU A 497 -14.62 -44.47 63.09
N ALA A 498 -14.38 -45.79 63.05
CA ALA A 498 -15.01 -46.75 63.97
C ALA A 498 -14.60 -46.52 65.44
N LYS A 499 -13.33 -46.20 65.71
CA LYS A 499 -12.88 -45.81 67.06
C LYS A 499 -13.52 -44.49 67.51
N LEU A 500 -13.69 -43.51 66.61
CA LEU A 500 -14.26 -42.19 66.90
C LEU A 500 -15.79 -42.26 67.08
N ILE A 501 -16.45 -43.18 66.38
CA ILE A 501 -17.84 -43.60 66.65
C ILE A 501 -17.89 -44.30 68.02
N SER A 502 -17.07 -45.33 68.26
CA SER A 502 -17.01 -46.05 69.54
C SER A 502 -16.73 -45.13 70.73
N THR A 503 -15.82 -44.16 70.62
CA THR A 503 -15.58 -43.18 71.70
C THR A 503 -16.73 -42.21 71.85
N LYS A 504 -17.42 -41.81 70.78
CA LYS A 504 -18.65 -40.99 70.87
C LYS A 504 -19.83 -41.77 71.43
N GLU A 505 -19.94 -43.05 71.15
CA GLU A 505 -20.96 -43.94 71.72
C GLU A 505 -20.64 -44.24 73.19
N GLU A 506 -19.38 -44.43 73.54
CA GLU A 506 -18.93 -44.49 74.94
C GLU A 506 -19.12 -43.16 75.69
N GLU A 507 -18.80 -42.01 75.10
CA GLU A 507 -19.02 -40.69 75.69
C GLU A 507 -20.51 -40.40 75.81
N LYS A 508 -21.32 -40.74 74.80
CA LYS A 508 -22.77 -40.69 74.89
C LYS A 508 -23.27 -41.63 75.98
N LEU A 509 -22.81 -42.87 76.07
CA LEU A 509 -23.18 -43.80 77.15
C LEU A 509 -22.70 -43.30 78.53
N LYS A 510 -21.57 -42.58 78.62
CA LYS A 510 -21.11 -41.92 79.85
C LYS A 510 -21.97 -40.72 80.20
N MET A 511 -22.42 -39.94 79.22
CA MET A 511 -23.33 -38.80 79.39
C MET A 511 -24.76 -39.24 79.71
N ASP A 512 -25.31 -40.22 78.99
CA ASP A 512 -26.59 -40.87 79.24
C ASP A 512 -26.56 -41.57 80.61
N LYS A 513 -25.44 -42.21 81.00
CA LYS A 513 -25.26 -42.77 82.35
C LYS A 513 -25.08 -41.70 83.42
N MET A 514 -24.41 -40.57 83.14
CA MET A 514 -24.35 -39.45 84.08
C MET A 514 -25.69 -38.74 84.22
N ALA A 515 -26.46 -38.63 83.14
CA ALA A 515 -27.83 -38.14 83.15
C ALA A 515 -28.74 -39.08 83.94
N LEU A 516 -28.70 -40.39 83.67
CA LEU A 516 -29.44 -41.39 84.44
C LEU A 516 -28.95 -41.49 85.89
N GLU A 517 -27.66 -41.34 86.17
CA GLU A 517 -27.15 -41.27 87.54
C GLU A 517 -27.55 -39.97 88.23
N LEU A 518 -27.68 -38.85 87.52
CA LEU A 518 -28.20 -37.60 88.06
C LEU A 518 -29.71 -37.71 88.26
N GLU A 519 -30.49 -38.23 87.33
CA GLU A 519 -31.92 -38.50 87.49
C GLU A 519 -32.18 -39.52 88.60
N LEU A 520 -31.35 -40.56 88.75
CA LEU A 520 -31.44 -41.49 89.89
C LEU A 520 -30.99 -40.83 91.20
N LYS A 521 -29.99 -39.94 91.20
CA LYS A 521 -29.60 -39.18 92.40
C LYS A 521 -30.64 -38.12 92.76
N TRP A 522 -31.29 -37.48 91.78
CA TRP A 522 -32.35 -36.48 91.96
C TRP A 522 -33.70 -37.12 92.28
N THR A 523 -34.05 -38.26 91.69
CA THR A 523 -35.25 -39.00 92.09
C THR A 523 -35.04 -39.73 93.40
N GLU A 524 -33.84 -40.22 93.73
CA GLU A 524 -33.56 -40.78 95.06
C GLU A 524 -33.36 -39.69 96.11
N THR A 525 -32.81 -38.50 95.83
CA THR A 525 -32.89 -37.38 96.79
C THR A 525 -34.31 -36.85 96.89
N LEU A 526 -35.06 -36.65 95.80
CA LEU A 526 -36.46 -36.25 95.91
C LEU A 526 -37.29 -37.33 96.61
N ARG A 527 -36.99 -38.63 96.45
CA ARG A 527 -37.63 -39.73 97.18
C ARG A 527 -37.12 -39.84 98.61
N GLN A 528 -35.87 -39.50 98.93
CA GLN A 528 -35.32 -39.47 100.29
C GLN A 528 -35.77 -38.23 101.06
N GLU A 529 -35.85 -37.06 100.44
CA GLU A 529 -36.47 -35.86 101.01
C GLU A 529 -37.99 -36.05 101.11
N CYS A 530 -38.68 -36.60 100.10
CA CYS A 530 -40.08 -37.01 100.28
C CYS A 530 -40.27 -38.23 101.19
N LYS A 531 -39.21 -38.96 101.59
CA LYS A 531 -39.29 -40.04 102.58
C LYS A 531 -39.00 -39.50 103.97
N LYS A 532 -38.01 -38.62 104.14
CA LYS A 532 -37.78 -37.74 105.29
C LYS A 532 -39.02 -36.92 105.58
N LEU A 533 -39.53 -36.10 104.67
CA LEU A 533 -40.80 -35.39 104.84
C LEU A 533 -42.03 -36.31 105.00
N ARG A 534 -41.91 -37.64 104.83
CA ARG A 534 -42.93 -38.65 105.20
C ARG A 534 -42.50 -39.56 106.37
N GLU A 535 -41.39 -39.26 107.04
CA GLU A 535 -40.79 -39.94 108.20
C GLU A 535 -40.63 -38.92 109.31
N GLU A 536 -40.03 -37.75 109.08
CA GLU A 536 -40.25 -36.50 109.80
C GLU A 536 -41.75 -36.23 109.95
N LEU A 537 -42.59 -36.13 108.91
CA LEU A 537 -44.05 -35.96 109.13
C LEU A 537 -44.70 -37.18 109.81
N ARG A 538 -44.04 -38.34 109.89
CA ARG A 538 -44.54 -39.52 110.60
C ARG A 538 -43.96 -39.66 112.00
N GLU A 539 -42.87 -38.98 112.32
CA GLU A 539 -42.17 -38.95 113.59
C GLU A 539 -42.56 -37.68 114.33
N GLU A 540 -42.80 -36.56 113.65
CA GLU A 540 -43.71 -35.52 114.11
C GLU A 540 -45.10 -36.14 114.31
N HIS A 541 -45.82 -36.71 113.33
CA HIS A 541 -47.16 -37.23 113.66
C HIS A 541 -47.16 -38.36 114.72
N GLU A 542 -46.16 -39.25 114.79
CA GLU A 542 -46.11 -40.33 115.80
C GLU A 542 -45.49 -39.87 117.15
N GLN A 543 -44.58 -38.89 117.20
CA GLN A 543 -44.11 -38.26 118.46
C GLN A 543 -45.08 -37.19 118.94
N GLU A 544 -45.74 -36.41 118.08
CA GLU A 544 -46.93 -35.62 118.42
C GLU A 544 -48.04 -36.55 118.91
N LYS A 545 -48.25 -37.73 118.33
CA LYS A 545 -49.23 -38.71 118.84
C LYS A 545 -48.76 -39.38 120.12
N GLN A 546 -47.48 -39.64 120.35
CA GLN A 546 -46.98 -40.26 121.60
C GLN A 546 -46.79 -39.24 122.73
N THR A 547 -46.36 -38.02 122.43
CA THR A 547 -46.38 -36.88 123.35
C THR A 547 -47.81 -36.43 123.58
N ALA A 548 -48.69 -36.32 122.59
CA ALA A 548 -50.11 -36.08 122.84
C ALA A 548 -50.77 -37.26 123.56
N LEU A 549 -50.40 -38.53 123.37
CA LEU A 549 -51.00 -39.62 124.17
C LEU A 549 -50.45 -39.66 125.61
N THR A 550 -49.20 -39.28 125.85
CA THR A 550 -48.65 -39.20 127.22
C THR A 550 -49.02 -37.89 127.93
N GLN A 551 -49.07 -36.77 127.21
CA GLN A 551 -49.62 -35.49 127.68
C GLN A 551 -51.13 -35.61 127.87
N LEU A 552 -51.91 -36.17 126.94
CA LEU A 552 -53.35 -36.42 127.15
C LEU A 552 -53.58 -37.48 128.23
N ALA A 553 -52.63 -38.38 128.55
CA ALA A 553 -52.77 -39.24 129.73
C ALA A 553 -52.52 -38.47 131.04
N GLN A 554 -51.38 -37.78 131.15
CA GLN A 554 -51.04 -36.99 132.34
C GLN A 554 -51.99 -35.80 132.53
N SER A 555 -52.45 -35.18 131.44
CA SER A 555 -53.47 -34.16 131.42
C SER A 555 -54.86 -34.76 131.57
N LYS A 556 -55.21 -35.99 131.15
CA LYS A 556 -56.49 -36.60 131.57
C LYS A 556 -56.59 -36.69 133.09
N ASP A 557 -55.53 -37.09 133.80
CA ASP A 557 -55.57 -37.18 135.26
C ASP A 557 -55.41 -35.82 135.97
N GLN A 558 -54.65 -34.88 135.40
CA GLN A 558 -54.54 -33.52 135.94
C GLN A 558 -55.75 -32.65 135.60
N GLU A 559 -56.26 -32.68 134.37
CA GLU A 559 -57.51 -32.05 133.92
C GLU A 559 -58.73 -32.70 134.58
N LEU A 560 -58.87 -34.01 134.78
CA LEU A 560 -60.10 -34.54 135.41
C LEU A 560 -60.30 -34.03 136.85
N ASN A 561 -59.22 -33.58 137.50
CA ASN A 561 -59.25 -32.92 138.80
C ASN A 561 -59.28 -31.39 138.67
N THR A 562 -58.33 -30.78 137.94
CA THR A 562 -58.29 -29.33 137.75
C THR A 562 -59.43 -28.80 136.90
N ALA A 563 -60.08 -29.57 136.03
CA ALA A 563 -61.29 -29.18 135.30
C ALA A 563 -62.49 -29.02 136.23
N LYS A 564 -62.60 -29.76 137.33
CA LYS A 564 -63.73 -29.57 138.26
C LYS A 564 -63.67 -28.22 138.95
N GLU A 565 -62.48 -27.83 139.42
CA GLU A 565 -62.27 -26.54 140.09
C GLU A 565 -61.98 -25.37 139.13
N SER A 566 -61.40 -25.66 137.97
CA SER A 566 -61.22 -24.66 136.93
C SER A 566 -62.52 -24.42 136.20
N TRP A 567 -63.36 -25.38 135.78
CA TRP A 567 -64.58 -25.05 135.00
C TRP A 567 -65.52 -24.08 135.71
N GLN A 568 -65.57 -24.07 137.06
CA GLN A 568 -66.30 -23.02 137.78
C GLN A 568 -65.67 -21.64 137.57
N ARG A 569 -64.35 -21.49 137.83
CA ARG A 569 -63.61 -20.27 137.49
C ARG A 569 -63.58 -19.99 135.98
N LYS A 570 -63.68 -21.01 135.13
CA LYS A 570 -63.55 -20.97 133.68
C LYS A 570 -64.84 -20.55 133.02
N VAL A 571 -66.01 -20.71 133.66
CA VAL A 571 -67.24 -20.04 133.19
C VAL A 571 -67.15 -18.53 133.43
N GLU A 572 -66.56 -18.10 134.55
CA GLU A 572 -66.34 -16.68 134.87
C GLU A 572 -65.21 -16.10 133.98
N ASP A 573 -64.03 -16.71 133.99
CA ASP A 573 -62.91 -16.46 133.09
C ASP A 573 -63.31 -16.55 131.62
N LEU A 574 -64.26 -17.39 131.19
CA LEU A 574 -64.69 -17.42 129.78
C LEU A 574 -65.62 -16.27 129.43
N LEU A 575 -66.29 -15.62 130.37
CA LEU A 575 -67.03 -14.38 130.04
C LEU A 575 -66.06 -13.22 129.79
N GLU A 576 -64.99 -13.10 130.58
CA GLU A 576 -63.91 -12.14 130.31
C GLU A 576 -62.96 -12.60 129.20
N GLN A 577 -62.63 -13.88 129.08
CA GLN A 577 -61.81 -14.40 127.98
C GLN A 577 -62.61 -14.49 126.68
N ILE A 578 -63.94 -14.50 126.64
CA ILE A 578 -64.68 -14.30 125.38
C ILE A 578 -64.64 -12.83 124.96
N SER A 579 -64.58 -11.86 125.87
CA SER A 579 -64.33 -10.46 125.46
C SER A 579 -62.88 -10.23 125.08
N LEU A 580 -61.91 -10.74 125.85
CA LEU A 580 -60.48 -10.63 125.57
C LEU A 580 -60.04 -11.49 124.37
N LEU A 581 -60.60 -12.69 124.14
CA LEU A 581 -60.37 -13.47 122.93
C LEU A 581 -61.15 -12.92 121.74
N LYS A 582 -62.28 -12.21 121.89
CA LYS A 582 -62.83 -11.45 120.76
C LYS A 582 -61.89 -10.31 120.39
N GLN A 583 -61.46 -9.50 121.35
CA GLN A 583 -60.53 -8.40 121.11
C GLN A 583 -59.15 -8.91 120.63
N SER A 584 -58.69 -10.07 121.09
CA SER A 584 -57.43 -10.70 120.68
C SER A 584 -57.54 -11.45 119.34
N LEU A 585 -58.66 -12.13 119.04
CA LEU A 585 -58.92 -12.63 117.69
C LEU A 585 -59.10 -11.48 116.71
N GLU A 586 -59.73 -10.37 117.09
CA GLU A 586 -59.91 -9.20 116.22
C GLU A 586 -58.58 -8.44 116.05
N MET A 587 -57.73 -8.40 117.08
CA MET A 587 -56.35 -7.94 116.98
C MET A 587 -55.46 -8.91 116.16
N GLN A 588 -55.66 -10.23 116.24
CA GLN A 588 -54.92 -11.19 115.42
C GLN A 588 -55.49 -11.34 114.00
N LEU A 589 -56.79 -11.10 113.78
CA LEU A 589 -57.37 -10.95 112.44
C LEU A 589 -56.84 -9.68 111.82
N SER A 590 -56.86 -8.54 112.52
CA SER A 590 -56.28 -7.31 111.98
C SER A 590 -54.75 -7.40 111.84
N GLN A 591 -54.01 -8.11 112.70
CA GLN A 591 -52.57 -8.35 112.50
C GLN A 591 -52.27 -9.33 111.36
N SER A 592 -53.04 -10.41 111.19
CA SER A 592 -52.87 -11.35 110.06
C SER A 592 -53.39 -10.80 108.75
N GLN A 593 -54.45 -9.98 108.77
CA GLN A 593 -54.96 -9.21 107.64
C GLN A 593 -54.02 -8.05 107.30
N HIS A 594 -53.37 -7.41 108.28
CA HIS A 594 -52.36 -6.38 108.04
C HIS A 594 -51.02 -6.99 107.57
N SER A 595 -50.62 -8.17 108.06
CA SER A 595 -49.46 -8.88 107.52
C SER A 595 -49.75 -9.46 106.13
N LEU A 596 -50.97 -9.93 105.86
CA LEU A 596 -51.44 -10.30 104.52
C LEU A 596 -51.51 -9.09 103.58
N GLN A 597 -52.04 -7.95 104.02
CA GLN A 597 -52.03 -6.69 103.27
C GLN A 597 -50.60 -6.20 103.02
N ARG A 598 -49.70 -6.33 104.01
CA ARG A 598 -48.28 -5.99 103.87
C ARG A 598 -47.58 -6.93 102.90
N LEU A 599 -47.87 -8.22 102.93
CA LEU A 599 -47.32 -9.21 101.98
C LEU A 599 -47.91 -9.02 100.58
N GLN A 600 -49.19 -8.69 100.45
CA GLN A 600 -49.83 -8.30 99.20
C GLN A 600 -49.25 -6.98 98.65
N ALA A 601 -48.95 -6.01 99.51
CA ALA A 601 -48.29 -4.77 99.14
C ALA A 601 -46.81 -4.99 98.78
N GLN A 602 -46.12 -5.93 99.41
CA GLN A 602 -44.77 -6.35 99.01
C GLN A 602 -44.82 -7.07 97.66
N PHE A 603 -45.74 -8.01 97.43
CA PHE A 603 -45.92 -8.63 96.11
C PHE A 603 -46.40 -7.64 95.04
N SER A 604 -47.21 -6.62 95.38
CA SER A 604 -47.56 -5.58 94.42
C SER A 604 -46.37 -4.68 94.11
N GLN A 605 -45.56 -4.30 95.12
CA GLN A 605 -44.31 -3.55 94.94
C GLN A 605 -43.25 -4.33 94.16
N GLU A 606 -43.08 -5.63 94.41
CA GLU A 606 -42.17 -6.51 93.64
C GLU A 606 -42.67 -6.66 92.21
N ARG A 607 -43.99 -6.84 92.00
CA ARG A 607 -44.57 -6.91 90.64
C ARG A 607 -44.50 -5.57 89.91
N GLU A 608 -44.69 -4.45 90.60
CA GLU A 608 -44.50 -3.10 90.05
C GLU A 608 -43.03 -2.84 89.73
N HIS A 609 -42.10 -3.24 90.59
CA HIS A 609 -40.65 -3.17 90.36
C HIS A 609 -40.24 -4.03 89.17
N LEU A 610 -40.73 -5.27 89.07
CA LEU A 610 -40.48 -6.14 87.90
C LEU A 610 -41.10 -5.58 86.62
N THR A 611 -42.28 -4.94 86.71
CA THR A 611 -42.92 -4.26 85.57
C THR A 611 -42.11 -3.03 85.14
N GLN A 612 -41.62 -2.23 86.08
CA GLN A 612 -40.74 -1.09 85.82
C GLN A 612 -39.42 -1.57 85.22
N GLN A 613 -38.82 -2.63 85.76
CA GLN A 613 -37.57 -3.20 85.26
C GLN A 613 -37.73 -3.81 83.86
N GLN A 614 -38.89 -4.42 83.55
CA GLN A 614 -39.24 -4.80 82.18
C GLN A 614 -39.39 -3.58 81.26
N GLN A 615 -40.09 -2.52 81.68
CA GLN A 615 -40.23 -1.28 80.91
C GLN A 615 -38.89 -0.56 80.71
N GLU A 616 -38.00 -0.58 81.69
CA GLU A 616 -36.64 -0.03 81.56
C GLU A 616 -35.79 -0.84 80.58
N LEU A 617 -35.88 -2.18 80.60
CA LEU A 617 -35.24 -3.04 79.61
C LEU A 617 -35.83 -2.86 78.21
N GLU A 618 -37.15 -2.75 78.07
CA GLU A 618 -37.81 -2.42 76.80
C GLU A 618 -37.37 -1.06 76.27
N LEU A 619 -37.29 -0.03 77.13
CA LEU A 619 -36.76 1.28 76.78
C LEU A 619 -35.26 1.24 76.44
N GLU A 620 -34.45 0.43 77.12
CA GLU A 620 -33.06 0.20 76.73
C GLU A 620 -32.95 -0.48 75.36
N HIS A 621 -33.79 -1.47 75.08
CA HIS A 621 -33.85 -2.16 73.79
C HIS A 621 -34.27 -1.21 72.67
N GLN A 622 -35.36 -0.45 72.85
CA GLN A 622 -35.79 0.60 71.92
C GLN A 622 -34.69 1.65 71.71
N ARG A 623 -33.99 2.08 72.77
CA ARG A 623 -32.83 2.99 72.67
C ARG A 623 -31.61 2.34 72.00
N ARG A 624 -31.42 1.02 72.06
CA ARG A 624 -30.37 0.29 71.31
C ARG A 624 -30.74 0.18 69.85
N GLU A 625 -31.98 -0.19 69.52
CA GLU A 625 -32.51 -0.25 68.16
C GLU A 625 -32.47 1.12 67.48
N HIS A 626 -32.90 2.18 68.16
CA HIS A 626 -32.87 3.53 67.61
C HIS A 626 -31.43 4.00 67.34
N ARG A 627 -30.49 3.80 68.27
CA ARG A 627 -29.07 4.08 68.03
C ARG A 627 -28.47 3.24 66.90
N LEU A 628 -28.93 2.01 66.70
CA LEU A 628 -28.52 1.16 65.58
C LEU A 628 -29.09 1.68 64.25
N GLN A 629 -30.34 2.13 64.23
CA GLN A 629 -30.99 2.78 63.09
C GLN A 629 -30.30 4.11 62.74
N GLU A 630 -30.01 4.95 63.74
CA GLU A 630 -29.24 6.20 63.58
C GLU A 630 -27.85 5.92 63.00
N ALA A 631 -27.09 4.98 63.59
CA ALA A 631 -25.76 4.60 63.09
C ALA A 631 -25.81 4.04 61.65
N HIS A 632 -26.84 3.26 61.32
CA HIS A 632 -27.06 2.75 59.96
C HIS A 632 -27.44 3.87 58.98
N CYS A 633 -28.27 4.82 59.39
CA CYS A 633 -28.62 6.01 58.59
C CYS A 633 -27.40 6.91 58.35
N CYS A 634 -26.56 7.16 59.36
CA CYS A 634 -25.31 7.89 59.22
C CYS A 634 -24.35 7.15 58.28
N ALA A 635 -24.14 5.85 58.48
CA ALA A 635 -23.27 5.05 57.61
C ALA A 635 -23.76 5.02 56.15
N LEU A 636 -25.07 5.00 55.90
CA LEU A 636 -25.63 5.15 54.55
C LEU A 636 -25.42 6.56 53.98
N GLN A 637 -25.55 7.61 54.79
CA GLN A 637 -25.29 8.99 54.37
C GLN A 637 -23.80 9.20 54.05
N ASP A 638 -22.88 8.66 54.86
CA ASP A 638 -21.44 8.70 54.61
C ASP A 638 -21.06 7.90 53.35
N LEU A 639 -21.65 6.72 53.14
CA LEU A 639 -21.46 5.92 51.92
C LEU A 639 -22.05 6.60 50.67
N GLN A 640 -23.14 7.36 50.84
CA GLN A 640 -23.73 8.16 49.76
C GLN A 640 -22.92 9.43 49.47
N ALA A 641 -22.37 10.09 50.50
CA ALA A 641 -21.54 11.28 50.37
C ALA A 641 -20.18 10.95 49.75
N THR A 642 -19.52 9.86 50.17
CA THR A 642 -18.29 9.35 49.52
C THR A 642 -18.57 8.96 48.07
N ARG A 643 -19.65 8.23 47.77
CA ARG A 643 -20.06 7.94 46.39
C ARG A 643 -20.31 9.21 45.55
N GLN A 644 -20.91 10.26 46.14
CA GLN A 644 -21.10 11.54 45.45
C GLN A 644 -19.77 12.29 45.23
N HIS A 645 -18.84 12.20 46.18
CA HIS A 645 -17.49 12.73 46.06
C HIS A 645 -16.71 12.03 44.94
N ASP A 646 -16.71 10.70 44.92
CA ASP A 646 -16.04 9.88 43.90
C ASP A 646 -16.62 10.14 42.49
N LEU A 647 -17.95 10.23 42.37
CA LEU A 647 -18.60 10.61 41.12
C LEU A 647 -18.18 12.01 40.66
N LYS A 648 -18.12 12.97 41.58
CA LYS A 648 -17.70 14.35 41.27
C LYS A 648 -16.22 14.42 40.88
N GLU A 649 -15.33 13.69 41.56
CA GLU A 649 -13.93 13.58 41.14
C GLU A 649 -13.80 12.92 39.76
N LEU A 650 -14.60 11.90 39.44
CA LEU A 650 -14.60 11.28 38.11
C LEU A 650 -15.12 12.23 37.04
N GLU A 651 -16.18 13.00 37.32
CA GLU A 651 -16.63 14.07 36.41
C GLU A 651 -15.57 15.15 36.22
N ASP A 652 -14.91 15.61 37.29
CA ASP A 652 -13.92 16.69 37.22
C ASP A 652 -12.60 16.22 36.57
N ARG A 653 -12.19 14.96 36.77
CA ARG A 653 -11.12 14.31 36.00
C ARG A 653 -11.47 14.21 34.51
N LEU A 654 -12.71 13.81 34.18
CA LEU A 654 -13.19 13.73 32.79
C LEU A 654 -13.28 15.13 32.13
N ARG A 655 -13.72 16.15 32.88
CA ARG A 655 -13.70 17.56 32.44
C ARG A 655 -12.27 18.03 32.18
N GLN A 656 -11.31 17.69 33.04
CA GLN A 656 -9.89 17.99 32.84
C GLN A 656 -9.31 17.27 31.62
N GLN A 657 -9.63 15.99 31.42
CA GLN A 657 -9.23 15.23 30.22
C GLN A 657 -9.78 15.88 28.94
N HIS A 658 -11.08 16.15 28.86
CA HIS A 658 -11.67 16.84 27.71
C HIS A 658 -11.08 18.24 27.48
N LEU A 659 -10.68 18.98 28.53
CA LEU A 659 -10.01 20.28 28.40
C LEU A 659 -8.59 20.14 27.84
N LEU A 660 -7.82 19.14 28.28
CA LEU A 660 -6.48 18.84 27.78
C LEU A 660 -6.52 18.29 26.33
N GLU A 661 -7.53 17.49 25.99
CA GLU A 661 -7.80 17.05 24.62
C GLU A 661 -8.17 18.24 23.72
N LEU A 662 -9.05 19.13 24.18
CA LEU A 662 -9.38 20.38 23.46
C LEU A 662 -8.16 21.30 23.32
N GLN A 663 -7.25 21.35 24.30
CA GLN A 663 -6.00 22.10 24.19
C GLN A 663 -5.04 21.46 23.18
N SER A 664 -4.76 20.16 23.27
CA SER A 664 -3.87 19.47 22.33
C SER A 664 -4.40 19.48 20.89
N VAL A 665 -5.71 19.38 20.67
CA VAL A 665 -6.36 19.55 19.35
C VAL A 665 -6.23 20.99 18.85
N ARG A 666 -6.41 22.00 19.71
CA ARG A 666 -6.18 23.42 19.34
C ARG A 666 -4.71 23.70 19.01
N GLU A 667 -3.78 23.10 19.74
CA GLU A 667 -2.34 23.23 19.49
C GLU A 667 -1.92 22.51 18.20
N ALA A 668 -2.45 21.31 17.94
CA ALA A 668 -2.27 20.62 16.66
C ALA A 668 -2.85 21.43 15.48
N HIS A 669 -4.03 22.04 15.63
CA HIS A 669 -4.57 22.96 14.61
C HIS A 669 -3.70 24.22 14.45
N ARG A 670 -3.19 24.81 15.55
CA ARG A 670 -2.26 25.95 15.49
C ARG A 670 -0.99 25.59 14.72
N LEU A 671 -0.37 24.46 15.06
CA LEU A 671 0.83 23.97 14.39
C LEU A 671 0.57 23.67 12.92
N ASN A 672 -0.55 23.01 12.58
CA ASN A 672 -0.93 22.77 11.18
C ASN A 672 -1.16 24.07 10.39
N ILE A 673 -1.74 25.11 11.02
CA ILE A 673 -1.89 26.44 10.39
C ILE A 673 -0.53 27.12 10.23
N GLU A 674 0.40 26.96 11.18
CA GLU A 674 1.75 27.49 11.09
C GLU A 674 2.59 26.78 10.03
N THR A 675 2.50 25.45 9.89
CA THR A 675 3.17 24.72 8.80
C THR A 675 2.56 25.03 7.44
N LEU A 676 1.23 25.16 7.32
CA LEU A 676 0.58 25.58 6.07
C LEU A 676 0.99 27.02 5.67
N LYS A 677 1.13 27.93 6.64
CA LYS A 677 1.68 29.26 6.40
C LYS A 677 3.12 29.18 5.90
N GLN A 678 4.00 28.45 6.60
CA GLN A 678 5.40 28.27 6.19
C GLN A 678 5.52 27.64 4.79
N GLN A 679 4.67 26.66 4.46
CA GLN A 679 4.59 26.08 3.11
C GLN A 679 4.17 27.14 2.08
N SER A 680 3.10 27.90 2.33
CA SER A 680 2.68 28.96 1.42
C SER A 680 3.69 30.11 1.29
N GLU A 681 4.46 30.42 2.35
CA GLU A 681 5.54 31.41 2.32
C GLU A 681 6.74 30.88 1.54
N GLN A 682 7.08 29.59 1.67
CA GLN A 682 8.10 28.91 0.88
C GLN A 682 7.71 28.83 -0.61
N GLU A 683 6.47 28.44 -0.93
CA GLU A 683 5.93 28.43 -2.30
C GLU A 683 5.92 29.84 -2.92
N LEU A 684 5.51 30.86 -2.16
CA LEU A 684 5.59 32.25 -2.60
C LEU A 684 7.05 32.73 -2.76
N GLN A 685 8.01 32.15 -2.04
CA GLN A 685 9.41 32.52 -2.13
C GLN A 685 10.13 31.78 -3.28
N THR A 686 9.81 30.51 -3.54
CA THR A 686 10.28 29.80 -4.75
C THR A 686 9.70 30.45 -6.00
N LEU A 687 8.39 30.74 -6.03
CA LEU A 687 7.75 31.42 -7.16
C LEU A 687 8.34 32.82 -7.41
N ARG A 688 8.79 33.53 -6.36
CA ARG A 688 9.55 34.79 -6.52
C ARG A 688 10.91 34.56 -7.16
N PHE A 689 11.67 33.55 -6.73
CA PHE A 689 12.95 33.22 -7.35
C PHE A 689 12.78 32.75 -8.81
N GLU A 690 11.77 31.94 -9.10
CA GLU A 690 11.41 31.50 -10.45
C GLU A 690 11.06 32.68 -11.35
N LEU A 691 10.16 33.58 -10.93
CA LEU A 691 9.82 34.80 -11.68
C LEU A 691 11.00 35.78 -11.81
N GLU A 692 11.88 35.86 -10.82
CA GLU A 692 13.11 36.65 -10.93
C GLU A 692 14.11 36.03 -11.92
N ASP A 693 14.25 34.71 -11.95
CA ASP A 693 15.18 34.01 -12.83
C ASP A 693 14.63 33.90 -14.27
N GLU A 694 13.31 33.76 -14.45
CA GLU A 694 12.63 34.02 -15.73
C GLU A 694 12.86 35.46 -16.20
N GLY A 695 12.74 36.45 -15.29
CA GLY A 695 13.04 37.85 -15.58
C GLY A 695 14.50 38.07 -16.00
N LYS A 696 15.46 37.44 -15.31
CA LYS A 696 16.89 37.46 -15.67
C LYS A 696 17.14 36.75 -17.00
N ALA A 697 16.48 35.63 -17.27
CA ALA A 697 16.58 34.87 -18.52
C ALA A 697 15.99 35.64 -19.70
N MET A 698 14.84 36.29 -19.54
CA MET A 698 14.22 37.14 -20.56
C MET A 698 15.06 38.41 -20.82
N LEU A 699 15.63 39.02 -19.78
CA LEU A 699 16.60 40.10 -19.95
C LEU A 699 17.90 39.62 -20.63
N ALA A 700 18.33 38.38 -20.40
CA ALA A 700 19.47 37.78 -21.08
C ALA A 700 19.17 37.43 -22.54
N SER A 701 17.97 36.93 -22.87
CA SER A 701 17.56 36.67 -24.26
C SER A 701 17.41 37.98 -25.02
N LEU A 702 16.74 39.00 -24.47
CA LEU A 702 16.63 40.33 -25.08
C LEU A 702 18.00 41.00 -25.26
N ARG A 703 18.94 40.83 -24.33
CA ARG A 703 20.34 41.27 -24.51
C ARG A 703 21.06 40.48 -25.60
N SER A 704 20.81 39.17 -25.72
CA SER A 704 21.40 38.31 -26.75
C SER A 704 20.85 38.65 -28.14
N GLU A 705 19.53 38.85 -28.26
CA GLU A 705 18.85 39.32 -29.47
C GLU A 705 19.32 40.71 -29.88
N LEU A 706 19.42 41.66 -28.94
CA LEU A 706 19.96 42.99 -29.22
C LEU A 706 21.43 42.93 -29.66
N ASN A 707 22.26 42.10 -29.01
CA ASN A 707 23.64 41.87 -29.42
C ASN A 707 23.74 41.17 -30.78
N HIS A 708 22.84 40.25 -31.11
CA HIS A 708 22.79 39.56 -32.39
C HIS A 708 22.34 40.49 -33.52
N LEU A 709 21.33 41.34 -33.28
CA LEU A 709 20.93 42.41 -34.20
C LEU A 709 22.07 43.43 -34.41
N HIS A 710 22.79 43.80 -33.35
CA HIS A 710 23.94 44.69 -33.43
C HIS A 710 25.09 44.04 -34.22
N ALA A 711 25.42 42.78 -33.95
CA ALA A 711 26.45 42.02 -34.67
C ALA A 711 26.07 41.80 -36.15
N SER A 712 24.81 41.50 -36.43
CA SER A 712 24.27 41.39 -37.79
C SER A 712 24.33 42.73 -38.53
N ALA A 713 23.97 43.84 -37.89
CA ALA A 713 24.10 45.18 -38.46
C ALA A 713 25.56 45.57 -38.72
N ILE A 714 26.49 45.24 -37.81
CA ILE A 714 27.93 45.43 -38.02
C ILE A 714 28.43 44.57 -39.19
N GLU A 715 28.05 43.30 -39.27
CA GLU A 715 28.52 42.41 -40.34
C GLU A 715 27.90 42.77 -41.70
N HIS A 716 26.65 43.26 -41.75
CA HIS A 716 26.07 43.88 -42.94
C HIS A 716 26.80 45.17 -43.35
N LEU A 717 27.11 46.07 -42.41
CA LEU A 717 27.93 47.26 -42.70
C LEU A 717 29.34 46.89 -43.18
N ARG A 718 29.92 45.83 -42.63
CA ARG A 718 31.21 45.28 -43.04
C ARG A 718 31.16 44.66 -44.42
N GLN A 719 30.11 43.91 -44.75
CA GLN A 719 29.89 43.33 -46.08
C GLN A 719 29.66 44.43 -47.11
N ASN A 720 28.85 45.45 -46.81
CA ASN A 720 28.68 46.62 -47.67
C ASN A 720 30.02 47.32 -47.89
N HIS A 721 30.80 47.58 -46.84
CA HIS A 721 32.12 48.21 -46.99
C HIS A 721 33.13 47.32 -47.74
N GLN A 722 33.04 45.99 -47.61
CA GLN A 722 33.81 45.04 -48.42
C GLN A 722 33.39 45.05 -49.89
N GLN A 723 32.10 45.21 -50.19
CA GLN A 723 31.59 45.37 -51.55
C GLN A 723 31.99 46.72 -52.15
N GLU A 724 31.87 47.83 -51.39
CA GLU A 724 32.34 49.16 -51.78
C GLU A 724 33.85 49.17 -52.04
N THR A 725 34.65 48.56 -51.17
CA THR A 725 36.11 48.50 -51.35
C THR A 725 36.56 47.43 -52.36
N ALA A 726 35.69 46.49 -52.75
CA ALA A 726 35.91 45.63 -53.91
C ALA A 726 35.58 46.39 -55.20
N ALA A 727 34.42 47.06 -55.28
CA ALA A 727 34.01 47.88 -56.41
C ALA A 727 35.00 49.02 -56.68
N ALA A 728 35.46 49.75 -55.65
CA ALA A 728 36.48 50.79 -55.81
C ALA A 728 37.85 50.25 -56.25
N LYS A 729 38.18 48.97 -55.96
CA LYS A 729 39.37 48.30 -56.52
C LYS A 729 39.15 47.89 -57.97
N GLU A 730 37.96 47.37 -58.30
CA GLU A 730 37.59 46.99 -59.66
C GLU A 730 37.52 48.23 -60.58
N GLU A 731 36.99 49.36 -60.10
CA GLU A 731 37.05 50.66 -60.78
C GLU A 731 38.50 51.15 -60.95
N LEU A 732 39.36 50.98 -59.94
CA LEU A 732 40.78 51.31 -60.05
C LEU A 732 41.53 50.41 -61.03
N GLU A 733 41.28 49.10 -61.03
CA GLU A 733 41.88 48.15 -61.99
C GLU A 733 41.36 48.42 -63.41
N ASN A 734 40.08 48.73 -63.58
CA ASN A 734 39.51 49.17 -64.86
C ASN A 734 40.13 50.49 -65.33
N ALA A 735 40.34 51.47 -64.44
CA ALA A 735 41.01 52.73 -64.77
C ALA A 735 42.50 52.53 -65.13
N LEU A 736 43.20 51.61 -64.44
CA LEU A 736 44.58 51.23 -64.76
C LEU A 736 44.66 50.47 -66.09
N GLU A 737 43.70 49.60 -66.42
CA GLU A 737 43.66 48.90 -67.70
C GLU A 737 43.25 49.84 -68.85
N GLN A 738 42.32 50.77 -68.64
CA GLN A 738 42.05 51.87 -69.56
C GLN A 738 43.29 52.74 -69.79
N SER A 739 44.06 53.06 -68.74
CA SER A 739 45.33 53.77 -68.85
C SER A 739 46.35 52.98 -69.68
N ARG A 740 46.48 51.66 -69.46
CA ARG A 740 47.32 50.77 -70.29
C ARG A 740 46.81 50.64 -71.74
N ILE A 741 45.50 50.75 -71.99
CA ILE A 741 44.94 50.76 -73.34
C ILE A 741 45.32 52.08 -74.02
N GLN A 742 45.13 53.23 -73.35
CA GLN A 742 45.56 54.53 -73.84
C GLN A 742 47.08 54.59 -74.07
N GLU A 743 47.89 53.98 -73.20
CA GLU A 743 49.34 53.86 -73.38
C GLU A 743 49.69 53.01 -74.61
N ARG A 744 48.99 51.88 -74.83
CA ARG A 744 49.12 51.07 -76.07
C ARG A 744 48.68 51.82 -77.32
N GLU A 745 47.59 52.60 -77.25
CA GLU A 745 47.11 53.43 -78.36
C GLU A 745 48.08 54.58 -78.68
N LEU A 746 48.64 55.23 -77.65
CA LEU A 746 49.67 56.26 -77.80
C LEU A 746 50.97 55.68 -78.36
N LEU A 747 51.41 54.50 -77.91
CA LEU A 747 52.56 53.79 -78.48
C LEU A 747 52.30 53.37 -79.94
N GLY A 748 51.10 52.88 -80.25
CA GLY A 748 50.65 52.60 -81.62
C GLY A 748 50.69 53.87 -82.48
N ARG A 749 50.17 54.99 -81.97
CA ARG A 749 50.18 56.29 -82.66
C ARG A 749 51.58 56.86 -82.85
N VAL A 750 52.50 56.63 -81.90
CA VAL A 750 53.92 56.93 -82.06
C VAL A 750 54.52 56.06 -83.17
N SER A 751 54.16 54.77 -83.26
CA SER A 751 54.61 53.90 -84.37
C SER A 751 54.05 54.35 -85.73
N GLU A 752 52.78 54.74 -85.82
CA GLU A 752 52.18 55.30 -87.03
C GLU A 752 52.88 56.59 -87.48
N LEU A 753 53.23 57.47 -86.55
CA LEU A 753 53.97 58.69 -86.80
C LEU A 753 55.43 58.40 -87.19
N GLN A 754 56.06 57.38 -86.59
CA GLN A 754 57.39 56.91 -86.96
C GLN A 754 57.40 56.38 -88.40
N ASP A 755 56.40 55.60 -88.79
CA ASP A 755 56.22 55.10 -90.16
C ASP A 755 55.90 56.23 -91.14
N GLU A 756 55.09 57.21 -90.76
CA GLU A 756 54.82 58.39 -91.59
C GLU A 756 56.07 59.25 -91.78
N VAL A 757 56.90 59.42 -90.75
CA VAL A 757 58.24 60.02 -90.86
C VAL A 757 59.14 59.19 -91.79
N ASN A 758 59.06 57.86 -91.74
CA ASN A 758 59.84 56.99 -92.63
C ASN A 758 59.35 57.04 -94.09
N ARG A 759 58.03 57.17 -94.34
CA ARG A 759 57.46 57.43 -95.67
C ARG A 759 57.93 58.77 -96.21
N ARG A 760 57.90 59.82 -95.38
CA ARG A 760 58.39 61.16 -95.75
C ARG A 760 59.90 61.17 -96.01
N LYS A 761 60.70 60.45 -95.23
CA LYS A 761 62.14 60.26 -95.51
C LYS A 761 62.39 59.56 -96.85
N LYS A 762 61.61 58.53 -97.19
CA LYS A 762 61.67 57.91 -98.53
C LYS A 762 61.30 58.92 -99.62
N HIS A 763 60.17 59.60 -99.49
CA HIS A 763 59.74 60.60 -100.48
C HIS A 763 60.74 61.76 -100.64
N ILE A 764 61.41 62.20 -99.57
CA ILE A 764 62.51 63.16 -99.65
C ILE A 764 63.71 62.56 -100.41
N ALA A 765 64.09 61.31 -100.17
CA ALA A 765 65.16 60.64 -100.92
C ALA A 765 64.81 60.40 -102.40
N ASP A 766 63.54 60.16 -102.71
CA ASP A 766 63.01 60.07 -104.08
C ASP A 766 63.08 61.45 -104.78
N LEU A 767 62.67 62.52 -104.08
CA LEU A 767 62.81 63.91 -104.55
C LEU A 767 64.28 64.35 -104.69
N ASP A 768 65.17 63.91 -103.80
CA ASP A 768 66.62 64.13 -103.93
C ASP A 768 67.18 63.40 -105.17
N HIS A 769 66.61 62.25 -105.55
CA HIS A 769 66.92 61.56 -106.82
C HIS A 769 66.37 62.30 -108.06
N GLU A 770 65.16 62.86 -107.99
CA GLU A 770 64.64 63.73 -109.05
C GLU A 770 65.50 65.01 -109.17
N ILE A 771 65.91 65.61 -108.05
CA ILE A 771 66.84 66.74 -108.02
C ILE A 771 68.21 66.34 -108.58
N HIS A 772 68.73 65.14 -108.29
CA HIS A 772 70.00 64.67 -108.86
C HIS A 772 69.92 64.49 -110.37
N THR A 773 68.89 63.78 -110.86
CA THR A 773 68.70 63.55 -112.30
C THR A 773 68.36 64.84 -113.07
N LEU A 774 67.63 65.78 -112.47
CA LEU A 774 67.46 67.13 -113.02
C LEU A 774 68.77 67.91 -113.06
N ASN A 775 69.65 67.80 -112.05
CA ASN A 775 70.98 68.40 -112.07
C ASN A 775 71.91 67.74 -113.09
N GLU A 776 71.83 66.42 -113.32
CA GLU A 776 72.53 65.75 -114.42
C GLU A 776 72.04 66.23 -115.78
N ASN A 777 70.72 66.39 -115.97
CA ASN A 777 70.12 66.95 -117.19
C ASN A 777 70.50 68.43 -117.43
N ILE A 778 70.59 69.24 -116.37
CA ILE A 778 71.16 70.60 -116.43
C ILE A 778 72.65 70.52 -116.78
N GLY A 779 73.39 69.56 -116.23
CA GLY A 779 74.82 69.35 -116.50
C GLY A 779 75.12 68.89 -117.93
N THR A 780 74.26 68.10 -118.56
CA THR A 780 74.38 67.72 -119.98
C THR A 780 74.00 68.90 -120.89
N LEU A 781 72.88 69.58 -120.64
CA LEU A 781 72.49 70.80 -121.37
C LEU A 781 73.55 71.91 -121.27
N THR A 782 74.21 72.05 -120.11
CA THR A 782 75.31 73.01 -119.92
C THR A 782 76.53 72.64 -120.78
N LYS A 783 76.86 71.35 -120.91
CA LYS A 783 77.94 70.86 -121.79
C LYS A 783 77.60 71.04 -123.27
N GLU A 784 76.34 70.86 -123.67
CA GLU A 784 75.89 71.17 -125.03
C GLU A 784 75.95 72.67 -125.34
N LEU A 785 75.57 73.52 -124.37
CA LEU A 785 75.74 74.98 -124.47
C LEU A 785 77.21 75.40 -124.58
N GLU A 786 78.13 74.78 -123.83
CA GLU A 786 79.56 75.02 -124.00
C GLU A 786 80.07 74.60 -125.39
N LEU A 787 79.64 73.44 -125.89
CA LEU A 787 80.04 72.96 -127.22
C LEU A 787 79.52 73.91 -128.31
N LYS A 788 78.26 74.36 -128.21
CA LYS A 788 77.71 75.39 -129.11
C LYS A 788 78.44 76.73 -128.98
N GLY A 789 78.83 77.15 -127.78
CA GLY A 789 79.63 78.35 -127.57
C GLY A 789 81.02 78.28 -128.23
N LYS A 790 81.69 77.12 -128.12
CA LYS A 790 82.98 76.84 -128.77
C LYS A 790 82.84 76.79 -130.30
N GLU A 791 81.74 76.24 -130.81
CA GLU A 791 81.41 76.19 -132.25
C GLU A 791 81.15 77.59 -132.83
N VAL A 792 80.41 78.46 -132.12
CA VAL A 792 80.20 79.87 -132.50
C VAL A 792 81.51 80.67 -132.49
N LEU A 793 82.39 80.45 -131.51
CA LEU A 793 83.71 81.11 -131.47
C LEU A 793 84.59 80.70 -132.66
N LYS A 794 84.53 79.43 -133.09
CA LYS A 794 85.24 78.95 -134.27
C LYS A 794 84.75 79.64 -135.55
N ILE A 795 83.43 79.63 -135.80
CA ILE A 795 82.80 80.31 -136.95
C ILE A 795 83.16 81.80 -136.98
N ARG A 796 83.18 82.46 -135.82
CA ARG A 796 83.59 83.87 -135.68
C ARG A 796 85.06 84.11 -136.06
N SER A 797 85.97 83.16 -135.82
CA SER A 797 87.37 83.27 -136.23
C SER A 797 87.55 83.10 -137.75
N GLU A 798 86.87 82.10 -138.33
CA GLU A 798 86.94 81.78 -139.76
C GLU A 798 86.37 82.94 -140.61
N ALA A 799 85.25 83.53 -140.19
CA ALA A 799 84.67 84.71 -140.86
C ALA A 799 85.59 85.95 -140.83
N ASN A 800 86.35 86.17 -139.74
CA ASN A 800 87.29 87.30 -139.64
C ASN A 800 88.55 87.13 -140.51
N GLN A 801 88.85 85.90 -140.93
CA GLN A 801 89.99 85.61 -141.79
C GLN A 801 89.62 85.80 -143.28
N GLN A 802 88.39 85.48 -143.67
CA GLN A 802 87.87 85.67 -145.03
C GLN A 802 87.84 87.16 -145.44
N ILE A 803 87.34 88.04 -144.57
CA ILE A 803 87.23 89.49 -144.81
C ILE A 803 88.59 90.15 -145.14
N ARG A 804 89.70 89.59 -144.65
CA ARG A 804 91.06 90.10 -144.94
C ARG A 804 91.61 89.66 -146.30
N LEU A 805 91.04 88.61 -146.91
CA LEU A 805 91.42 88.13 -148.23
C LEU A 805 90.67 88.92 -149.32
N GLU A 806 89.35 89.04 -149.21
CA GLU A 806 88.51 89.76 -150.19
C GLU A 806 88.97 91.23 -150.37
N ALA A 807 89.35 91.90 -149.28
CA ALA A 807 89.89 93.26 -149.29
C ALA A 807 91.29 93.41 -149.96
N THR A 808 91.97 92.31 -150.30
CA THR A 808 93.20 92.33 -151.11
C THR A 808 92.96 91.94 -152.57
N GLU A 809 91.96 91.11 -152.88
CA GLU A 809 91.60 90.76 -154.27
C GLU A 809 90.95 91.93 -155.04
N GLU A 810 90.15 92.77 -154.36
CA GLU A 810 89.47 93.91 -155.00
C GLU A 810 90.46 94.94 -155.59
N LYS A 811 91.68 95.02 -155.04
CA LYS A 811 92.77 95.88 -155.54
C LYS A 811 93.54 95.29 -156.72
N PHE A 812 93.28 94.04 -157.11
CA PHE A 812 94.01 93.35 -158.18
C PHE A 812 93.27 93.35 -159.53
N ARG A 813 91.93 93.46 -159.54
CA ARG A 813 91.11 93.27 -160.76
C ARG A 813 91.16 94.39 -161.80
N ASN A 814 91.74 95.56 -161.50
CA ASN A 814 91.73 96.74 -162.37
C ASN A 814 93.14 97.10 -162.89
N ARG A 815 93.70 96.31 -163.82
CA ARG A 815 94.95 96.64 -164.53
C ARG A 815 95.02 96.04 -165.93
N GLU A 816 95.66 96.76 -166.86
CA GLU A 816 95.68 96.48 -168.30
C GLU A 816 96.79 95.51 -168.76
N SER A 817 96.61 94.91 -169.95
CA SER A 817 97.44 93.86 -170.56
C SER A 817 98.64 94.39 -171.37
N ARG A 818 99.47 93.48 -171.92
CA ARG A 818 100.84 93.74 -172.36
C ARG A 818 101.13 93.38 -173.83
N PRO A 819 102.24 93.88 -174.43
CA PRO A 819 102.39 93.95 -175.89
C PRO A 819 102.80 92.66 -176.59
N GLU A 820 103.32 91.66 -175.87
CA GLU A 820 103.72 90.36 -176.44
C GLU A 820 102.53 89.65 -177.11
N ASP A 821 101.34 89.74 -176.49
CA ASP A 821 100.09 89.20 -177.02
C ASP A 821 99.65 89.87 -178.34
N LEU A 822 100.03 91.14 -178.57
CA LEU A 822 99.64 91.88 -179.77
C LEU A 822 100.39 91.41 -181.02
N GLN A 823 101.65 90.98 -180.88
CA GLN A 823 102.44 90.47 -182.01
C GLN A 823 101.91 89.11 -182.48
N MET A 824 101.58 88.22 -181.54
CA MET A 824 100.94 86.92 -181.82
C MET A 824 99.61 87.06 -182.58
N ILE A 825 98.85 88.13 -182.31
CA ILE A 825 97.56 88.43 -182.97
C ILE A 825 97.74 88.98 -184.39
N ALA A 826 98.93 89.48 -184.77
CA ALA A 826 99.20 89.96 -186.13
C ALA A 826 99.46 88.79 -187.10
N GLU A 827 100.44 87.93 -186.81
CA GLU A 827 100.84 86.80 -187.66
C GLU A 827 99.69 85.79 -187.88
N LEU A 828 98.85 85.58 -186.86
CA LEU A 828 97.67 84.72 -186.94
C LEU A 828 96.56 85.26 -187.85
N LYS A 829 96.56 86.54 -188.25
CA LYS A 829 95.58 87.10 -189.20
C LYS A 829 96.02 86.95 -190.65
N GLU A 830 97.31 87.11 -190.93
CA GLU A 830 97.85 87.02 -192.29
C GLU A 830 97.68 85.62 -192.90
N MET A 831 97.91 84.57 -192.10
CA MET A 831 97.66 83.17 -192.46
C MET A 831 96.17 82.80 -192.69
N VAL A 832 95.23 83.64 -192.28
CA VAL A 832 93.79 83.47 -192.57
C VAL A 832 93.48 84.05 -193.94
N THR A 833 93.98 85.25 -194.25
CA THR A 833 93.72 85.93 -195.53
C THR A 833 94.21 85.15 -196.76
N GLU A 834 95.32 84.40 -196.67
CA GLU A 834 95.76 83.55 -197.79
C GLU A 834 94.85 82.34 -198.02
N ARG A 835 94.26 81.76 -196.96
CA ARG A 835 93.43 80.55 -197.07
C ARG A 835 92.07 80.82 -197.72
N GLU A 836 91.47 81.98 -197.46
CA GLU A 836 90.15 82.33 -198.01
C GLU A 836 90.19 82.58 -199.52
N ALA A 837 91.30 83.10 -200.05
CA ALA A 837 91.49 83.34 -201.48
C ALA A 837 91.44 82.04 -202.31
N LEU A 838 91.99 80.93 -201.77
CA LEU A 838 92.05 79.64 -202.48
C LEU A 838 90.68 78.93 -202.53
N VAL A 839 89.89 79.05 -201.46
CA VAL A 839 88.58 78.38 -201.34
C VAL A 839 87.60 78.85 -202.41
N LYS A 840 87.56 80.16 -202.71
CA LYS A 840 86.55 80.71 -203.62
C LYS A 840 86.70 80.20 -205.06
N LYS A 841 87.93 80.01 -205.53
CA LYS A 841 88.21 79.50 -206.89
C LYS A 841 87.66 78.08 -207.11
N LEU A 842 87.61 77.26 -206.05
CA LEU A 842 87.07 75.89 -206.08
C LEU A 842 85.52 75.83 -206.06
N VAL A 843 84.84 76.95 -205.77
CA VAL A 843 83.37 76.99 -205.73
C VAL A 843 82.77 77.17 -207.13
N ASP A 844 83.43 77.92 -208.01
CA ASP A 844 82.91 78.19 -209.36
C ASP A 844 83.00 76.96 -210.29
N ASP A 845 84.06 76.15 -210.20
CA ASP A 845 84.18 74.89 -210.96
C ASP A 845 83.09 73.85 -210.60
N LYS A 846 82.62 73.85 -209.34
CA LYS A 846 81.54 72.96 -208.88
C LYS A 846 80.20 73.24 -209.59
N LYS A 847 79.99 74.47 -210.06
CA LYS A 847 78.75 74.94 -210.70
C LYS A 847 78.48 74.29 -212.07
N PHE A 848 79.50 73.69 -212.68
CA PHE A 848 79.43 73.09 -214.01
C PHE A 848 78.91 71.64 -213.98
N TYR A 849 79.62 70.75 -213.28
CA TYR A 849 79.39 69.29 -213.37
C TYR A 849 78.06 68.79 -212.77
N GLN A 850 77.44 69.53 -211.85
CA GLN A 850 76.14 69.11 -211.29
C GLN A 850 74.98 69.21 -212.28
N LEU A 851 75.12 69.95 -213.38
CA LEU A 851 74.06 70.16 -214.37
C LEU A 851 73.98 69.04 -215.42
N GLU A 852 75.01 68.20 -215.54
CA GLU A 852 75.11 67.19 -216.61
C GLU A 852 74.77 65.76 -216.16
N LEU A 853 75.04 65.37 -214.91
CA LEU A 853 74.68 64.04 -214.40
C LEU A 853 73.16 63.83 -214.28
N VAL A 854 72.46 64.75 -213.61
CA VAL A 854 71.02 64.63 -213.28
C VAL A 854 70.15 64.51 -214.54
N ASN A 855 70.61 65.07 -215.65
CA ASN A 855 69.90 65.14 -216.93
C ASN A 855 70.00 63.82 -217.76
N ARG A 856 70.79 62.84 -217.32
CA ARG A 856 70.81 61.47 -217.90
C ARG A 856 70.24 60.40 -216.98
N GLU A 857 70.20 60.65 -215.66
CA GLU A 857 69.55 59.76 -214.69
C GLU A 857 68.01 59.83 -214.77
N THR A 858 67.47 60.87 -215.41
CA THR A 858 66.02 61.19 -215.46
C THR A 858 65.14 60.19 -216.22
N ASN A 859 65.69 59.16 -216.92
CA ASN A 859 64.96 58.58 -218.06
C ASN A 859 64.71 57.05 -218.17
N PHE A 860 65.27 56.13 -217.35
CA PHE A 860 64.94 54.69 -217.52
C PHE A 860 64.74 53.80 -216.28
N ASN A 861 64.99 54.24 -215.04
CA ASN A 861 64.68 53.46 -213.82
C ASN A 861 64.08 54.35 -212.72
N LYS A 862 62.78 54.62 -212.60
CA LYS A 862 61.55 54.15 -213.29
C LYS A 862 61.11 52.69 -213.13
N VAL A 863 61.94 51.76 -212.65
CA VAL A 863 61.56 50.33 -212.58
C VAL A 863 62.17 49.57 -211.38
N PHE A 864 61.95 48.26 -211.33
CA PHE A 864 62.14 47.35 -210.20
C PHE A 864 63.60 47.07 -209.75
N ASN A 865 63.79 47.26 -208.44
CA ASN A 865 64.52 46.41 -207.46
C ASN A 865 66.06 46.36 -207.30
N ALA A 866 66.43 46.39 -206.00
CA ALA A 866 67.60 45.81 -205.30
C ALA A 866 68.94 46.59 -205.18
N ASN A 867 69.28 46.97 -203.92
CA ASN A 867 70.57 46.88 -203.17
C ASN A 867 71.92 47.35 -203.79
N PRO A 868 72.99 47.73 -203.01
CA PRO A 868 73.11 48.15 -201.58
C PRO A 868 74.14 49.31 -201.27
N ASN A 869 74.32 49.65 -199.98
CA ASN A 869 75.60 50.05 -199.30
C ASN A 869 76.18 51.52 -199.35
N VAL A 870 77.00 51.85 -198.32
CA VAL A 870 78.03 52.93 -198.10
C VAL A 870 77.72 54.47 -198.06
N GLY A 871 77.88 55.10 -196.88
CA GLY A 871 78.66 56.38 -196.68
C GLY A 871 78.03 57.78 -196.99
N VAL A 872 78.63 58.96 -196.71
CA VAL A 872 79.88 59.43 -196.01
C VAL A 872 79.78 60.94 -195.57
N ILE A 873 80.46 61.38 -194.46
CA ILE A 873 80.83 62.80 -194.04
C ILE A 873 79.68 63.76 -193.57
N ASN A 874 79.65 64.52 -192.43
CA ASN A 874 80.61 65.23 -191.50
C ASN A 874 80.88 66.72 -191.88
N PRO A 875 81.17 67.71 -190.98
CA PRO A 875 81.07 67.86 -189.49
C PRO A 875 79.98 68.91 -189.08
N LEU A 876 79.90 69.66 -187.94
CA LEU A 876 80.53 69.88 -186.60
C LEU A 876 79.36 70.20 -185.61
N ILE A 877 79.33 70.05 -184.27
CA ILE A 877 80.25 69.63 -183.18
C ILE A 877 81.16 70.72 -182.53
N LYS A 878 80.72 71.36 -181.41
CA LYS A 878 81.43 71.52 -180.08
C LYS A 878 80.70 72.46 -179.07
N GLN A 879 80.75 72.34 -177.72
CA GLN A 879 80.74 71.15 -176.82
C GLN A 879 80.61 71.50 -175.28
N LYS A 880 79.78 70.70 -174.55
CA LYS A 880 79.93 70.16 -173.15
C LYS A 880 79.99 71.07 -171.89
N ARG A 881 79.60 70.61 -170.66
CA ARG A 881 79.24 69.24 -170.16
C ARG A 881 77.96 69.11 -169.26
N LYS A 882 78.09 69.02 -167.92
CA LYS A 882 77.11 68.68 -166.84
C LYS A 882 77.80 68.97 -165.47
N ASN A 883 77.26 68.92 -164.24
CA ASN A 883 76.45 67.95 -163.45
C ASN A 883 76.06 68.67 -162.10
N ASP A 884 75.24 68.26 -161.11
CA ASP A 884 74.22 67.23 -160.74
C ASP A 884 73.58 67.75 -159.37
N LYS A 885 72.64 67.19 -158.56
CA LYS A 885 71.89 65.91 -158.46
C LYS A 885 70.56 66.06 -157.63
N SER A 886 70.12 64.92 -157.05
CA SER A 886 69.00 64.51 -156.14
C SER A 886 69.10 64.95 -154.65
N ALA A 887 68.12 64.82 -153.69
CA ALA A 887 66.70 64.36 -153.56
C ALA A 887 66.25 64.48 -152.03
N SER A 888 65.02 64.21 -151.49
CA SER A 888 63.59 64.21 -151.96
C SER A 888 62.54 63.84 -150.85
N ARG A 889 61.59 64.75 -150.51
CA ARG A 889 60.14 64.54 -150.11
C ARG A 889 59.62 63.94 -148.74
N PHE A 890 58.61 64.64 -148.17
CA PHE A 890 57.21 64.24 -147.77
C PHE A 890 56.74 63.61 -146.40
N SER A 891 55.80 64.34 -145.75
CA SER A 891 54.43 63.95 -145.28
C SER A 891 54.14 63.19 -143.95
N SER A 892 52.84 63.18 -143.55
CA SER A 892 52.28 62.93 -142.20
C SER A 892 50.84 62.31 -142.24
N SER A 893 50.29 61.80 -141.12
CA SER A 893 48.82 61.70 -140.80
C SER A 893 48.49 61.10 -139.39
N PRO A 894 47.25 61.18 -138.84
CA PRO A 894 46.96 61.04 -137.38
C PRO A 894 45.80 60.11 -136.92
N ASN A 895 45.51 60.14 -135.60
CA ASN A 895 44.30 59.71 -134.82
C ASN A 895 44.23 58.30 -134.15
N LEU A 896 43.14 58.04 -133.38
CA LEU A 896 43.16 57.52 -131.99
C LEU A 896 42.36 56.21 -131.70
N ARG A 897 42.95 55.33 -130.84
CA ARG A 897 42.38 54.47 -129.74
C ARG A 897 41.17 53.50 -130.02
N ALA A 898 40.93 52.39 -129.28
CA ALA A 898 41.46 51.84 -128.01
C ALA A 898 41.25 50.30 -127.81
N ASN A 899 41.76 49.78 -126.66
CA ASN A 899 41.19 48.76 -125.73
C ASN A 899 41.78 47.31 -125.53
N LEU A 900 42.11 47.01 -124.26
CA LEU A 900 41.80 45.82 -123.39
C LEU A 900 42.65 44.50 -123.30
N GLU A 901 42.52 43.84 -122.11
CA GLU A 901 42.80 42.42 -121.69
C GLU A 901 44.25 41.93 -121.34
N ALA A 902 44.55 40.93 -120.47
CA ALA A 902 43.86 40.24 -119.32
C ALA A 902 44.77 39.23 -118.51
N SER A 903 44.28 38.69 -117.37
CA SER A 903 44.72 37.45 -116.59
C SER A 903 46.07 37.41 -115.80
N GLY A 904 46.31 36.58 -114.74
CA GLY A 904 45.44 35.68 -113.92
C GLY A 904 46.18 34.70 -112.93
N THR A 905 45.46 34.09 -111.95
CA THR A 905 45.81 32.94 -111.02
C THR A 905 46.89 33.12 -109.90
N GLY A 906 46.86 32.47 -108.71
CA GLY A 906 45.83 31.64 -108.01
C GLY A 906 46.29 30.92 -106.68
N ASN A 907 45.31 30.41 -105.88
CA ASN A 907 45.37 29.44 -104.74
C ASN A 907 45.70 29.87 -103.27
N GLY A 908 44.89 29.47 -102.24
CA GLY A 908 45.28 29.47 -100.79
C GLY A 908 44.23 29.76 -99.66
N SER A 909 43.38 28.78 -99.27
CA SER A 909 42.73 28.51 -97.95
C SER A 909 42.23 29.60 -96.93
N GLN A 910 40.96 29.44 -96.48
CA GLN A 910 40.35 29.75 -95.13
C GLN A 910 40.29 31.22 -94.59
N SER A 911 39.35 31.65 -93.73
CA SER A 911 37.95 31.25 -93.42
C SER A 911 37.23 32.35 -92.56
N GLN A 912 35.89 32.29 -92.42
CA GLN A 912 35.04 33.27 -91.71
C GLN A 912 34.98 33.12 -90.17
N PRO A 913 34.40 34.12 -89.49
CA PRO A 913 33.40 33.96 -88.40
C PRO A 913 32.11 34.79 -88.66
N THR A 914 30.94 34.70 -87.99
CA THR A 914 30.17 33.68 -87.20
C THR A 914 28.73 34.24 -87.00
N ARG A 915 27.67 33.42 -86.83
CA ARG A 915 26.30 33.92 -86.46
C ARG A 915 25.42 32.92 -85.67
N LEU A 916 25.03 33.32 -84.44
CA LEU A 916 23.85 32.95 -83.59
C LEU A 916 23.44 31.48 -83.25
N GLU A 917 23.38 31.18 -81.91
CA GLU A 917 22.47 30.25 -81.17
C GLU A 917 22.45 28.72 -81.52
N PRO A 918 21.66 27.78 -80.90
CA PRO A 918 20.99 27.67 -79.55
C PRO A 918 21.09 26.29 -78.78
N ILE A 919 20.86 26.30 -77.45
CA ILE A 919 20.38 25.25 -76.46
C ILE A 919 20.96 23.77 -76.38
N PRO A 920 20.21 22.62 -76.25
CA PRO A 920 20.28 21.69 -75.08
C PRO A 920 20.63 20.19 -75.31
N ASN A 921 20.93 19.39 -74.24
CA ASN A 921 20.15 18.18 -73.81
C ASN A 921 20.76 17.29 -72.67
N SER A 922 19.88 16.48 -72.05
CA SER A 922 20.13 15.29 -71.18
C SER A 922 19.87 14.00 -72.01
N PRO A 923 20.30 12.74 -71.63
CA PRO A 923 19.46 11.89 -70.73
C PRO A 923 20.09 10.62 -70.05
N VAL A 924 19.30 9.97 -69.16
CA VAL A 924 19.03 8.48 -69.06
C VAL A 924 20.01 7.46 -68.38
N HIS A 925 19.51 6.85 -67.27
CA HIS A 925 19.55 5.42 -66.80
C HIS A 925 20.90 4.66 -66.57
N GLN A 926 21.01 3.56 -65.78
CA GLN A 926 20.09 2.75 -64.92
C GLN A 926 20.83 1.89 -63.84
N LEU A 927 20.07 1.06 -63.10
CA LEU A 927 20.46 0.04 -62.08
C LEU A 927 20.90 0.64 -60.71
N GLU A 928 20.16 0.48 -59.59
CA GLU A 928 19.67 -0.73 -58.85
C GLU A 928 20.81 -1.48 -58.12
N LEU A 929 20.72 -1.86 -56.85
CA LEU A 929 19.58 -2.29 -55.99
C LEU A 929 19.49 -1.47 -54.66
N ASN A 930 18.32 -1.17 -54.07
CA ASN A 930 17.51 -2.00 -53.14
C ASN A 930 18.33 -2.62 -51.97
N THR A 931 17.99 -2.52 -50.67
CA THR A 931 16.73 -2.32 -49.91
C THR A 931 16.97 -1.59 -48.56
N SER A 932 16.03 -1.00 -47.79
CA SER A 932 14.61 -0.64 -47.97
C SER A 932 14.15 0.38 -46.90
N LYS A 933 13.14 1.20 -47.22
CA LYS A 933 12.43 2.22 -46.40
C LYS A 933 11.26 1.57 -45.55
N PRO A 934 10.36 2.27 -44.80
CA PRO A 934 9.93 3.69 -44.89
C PRO A 934 9.71 4.47 -43.56
N LEU A 935 9.14 5.69 -43.71
CA LEU A 935 8.70 6.67 -42.70
C LEU A 935 7.18 7.00 -42.93
N PRO A 936 6.57 8.17 -42.57
CA PRO A 936 5.92 8.40 -41.28
C PRO A 936 4.35 8.48 -41.24
N PRO A 937 3.62 9.63 -41.09
CA PRO A 937 2.76 9.87 -39.91
C PRO A 937 1.28 10.30 -40.18
N THR A 938 0.60 10.81 -39.14
CA THR A 938 -0.68 11.59 -39.08
C THR A 938 -1.99 10.86 -38.66
N SER A 939 -3.05 11.63 -38.39
CA SER A 939 -4.29 11.34 -37.63
C SER A 939 -5.47 12.17 -38.21
N PRO A 940 -6.70 12.30 -37.62
CA PRO A 940 -7.49 11.52 -36.63
C PRO A 940 -8.86 11.11 -37.29
N PRO A 941 -10.10 11.20 -36.72
CA PRO A 941 -10.66 11.10 -35.36
C PRO A 941 -11.89 10.12 -35.21
N ALA A 942 -12.54 10.13 -34.03
CA ALA A 942 -14.00 9.95 -33.76
C ALA A 942 -14.56 8.72 -32.96
N GLU A 943 -15.68 9.00 -32.27
CA GLU A 943 -16.50 8.24 -31.29
C GLU A 943 -17.67 7.45 -31.99
N PRO A 944 -18.67 6.77 -31.33
CA PRO A 944 -18.76 6.13 -30.00
C PRO A 944 -19.65 4.82 -29.85
N LYS A 945 -19.72 4.27 -28.61
CA LYS A 945 -20.90 3.67 -27.90
C LYS A 945 -21.53 2.27 -28.26
N LYS A 946 -21.57 1.40 -27.22
CA LYS A 946 -22.72 0.56 -26.67
C LYS A 946 -23.05 -0.90 -27.13
N PHE A 947 -23.08 -1.78 -26.10
CA PHE A 947 -24.08 -2.85 -25.73
C PHE A 947 -24.09 -4.30 -26.31
N THR A 948 -24.66 -5.22 -25.49
CA THR A 948 -25.10 -6.64 -25.72
C THR A 948 -24.03 -7.69 -26.15
N SER A 949 -23.77 -8.86 -25.53
CA SER A 949 -24.51 -9.82 -24.64
C SER A 949 -25.58 -10.69 -25.35
N PRO A 950 -25.83 -11.99 -25.03
CA PRO A 950 -25.04 -13.06 -24.35
C PRO A 950 -25.19 -14.47 -25.03
N HIS A 951 -25.06 -15.57 -24.26
CA HIS A 951 -25.43 -17.00 -24.54
C HIS A 951 -24.52 -17.83 -25.49
N GLU A 952 -24.36 -19.18 -25.42
CA GLU A 952 -24.49 -20.26 -24.39
C GLU A 952 -23.93 -21.59 -25.06
N THR A 953 -23.99 -22.90 -24.67
CA THR A 953 -24.61 -23.78 -23.65
C THR A 953 -23.78 -25.09 -23.46
N GLU A 954 -24.21 -25.95 -22.51
CA GLU A 954 -23.92 -27.40 -22.31
C GLU A 954 -22.66 -27.83 -21.50
N GLY A 955 -22.75 -28.82 -20.59
CA GLY A 955 -23.93 -29.61 -20.19
C GLY A 955 -23.76 -30.53 -18.97
N SER A 956 -24.89 -30.99 -18.41
CA SER A 956 -25.04 -31.98 -17.32
C SER A 956 -26.23 -32.92 -17.64
N PRO A 957 -26.47 -34.03 -16.89
CA PRO A 957 -27.33 -34.04 -15.67
C PRO A 957 -26.75 -35.01 -14.59
N THR A 958 -27.38 -35.56 -13.54
CA THR A 958 -28.73 -35.63 -12.89
C THR A 958 -28.45 -35.98 -11.38
N ALA A 959 -29.32 -36.10 -10.36
CA ALA A 959 -30.77 -36.02 -10.06
C ALA A 959 -30.90 -35.59 -8.55
N SER A 960 -32.00 -35.27 -7.86
CA SER A 960 -33.48 -35.40 -7.96
C SER A 960 -34.09 -36.81 -7.75
N PRO A 961 -35.34 -36.96 -7.22
CA PRO A 961 -36.32 -35.92 -6.86
C PRO A 961 -36.85 -35.91 -5.40
N ASP A 962 -37.69 -34.91 -5.13
CA ASP A 962 -38.40 -34.49 -3.89
C ASP A 962 -39.68 -35.35 -3.58
N PRO A 963 -40.41 -35.17 -2.45
CA PRO A 963 -41.55 -34.23 -2.48
C PRO A 963 -42.02 -33.53 -1.14
N GLN A 964 -42.18 -32.20 -1.21
CA GLN A 964 -43.36 -31.40 -0.77
C GLN A 964 -43.83 -31.27 0.71
N ARG A 965 -44.69 -30.25 0.93
CA ARG A 965 -45.38 -29.87 2.19
C ARG A 965 -46.88 -30.24 2.16
N GLN A 966 -47.45 -30.76 3.27
CA GLN A 966 -48.84 -30.58 3.77
C GLN A 966 -49.02 -31.33 5.12
N GLU A 967 -50.10 -31.18 5.93
CA GLU A 967 -50.72 -29.96 6.50
C GLU A 967 -51.74 -30.29 7.63
N TRP A 968 -52.33 -29.26 8.28
CA TRP A 968 -53.56 -29.25 9.11
C TRP A 968 -53.65 -29.97 10.49
N PHE A 969 -54.06 -29.17 11.49
CA PHE A 969 -55.08 -29.38 12.55
C PHE A 969 -55.28 -30.70 13.36
N ALA A 970 -55.41 -30.48 14.68
CA ALA A 970 -56.48 -30.99 15.59
C ALA A 970 -56.33 -32.28 16.45
N GLN A 971 -56.34 -32.03 17.78
CA GLN A 971 -57.16 -32.65 18.86
C GLN A 971 -56.86 -34.05 19.46
N TYR A 972 -56.79 -34.07 20.82
CA TYR A 972 -57.35 -35.02 21.83
C TYR A 972 -57.21 -36.56 21.59
N PHE A 973 -56.86 -37.40 22.59
CA PHE A 973 -57.42 -37.54 23.95
C PHE A 973 -56.52 -38.43 24.85
N SER A 974 -56.67 -38.33 26.19
CA SER A 974 -56.40 -39.34 27.27
C SER A 974 -55.16 -40.27 27.20
N PHE A 975 -54.44 -40.51 28.30
CA PHE A 975 -54.94 -40.70 29.68
C PHE A 975 -54.07 -39.99 30.72
#